data_AF-A0A397CBS8-F1
#
_entry.id   AF-A0A397CBS8-F1
#
_cell.length_a   1.000
_cell.length_b   1.000
_cell.length_c   1.000
_cell.angle_alpha   90.00
_cell.angle_beta   90.00
_cell.angle_gamma   90.00
#
_symmetry.space_group_name_H-M   'P 1'
#
loop_
_entity.id
_entity.type
_entity.pdbx_description
1 polymer ?
#
loop_
_entity_poly.entity_id
_entity_poly.type
_entity_poly.pdbx_seq_one_letter_code
_entity_poly.pdbx_strand_id
1 'polypeptide(L)'
;MGDPLCNCRLETDSYMSMWRILVAAVASAQATVAPGHFLFMPTAYSQTSVWGSVSVLVQRGLGADGAASVVVSSRDGSALQSIHYIPIVNQTLGWSDGDSNPVEVQVRFAATPTNQDVTFFLDLHDATTSIYMPQATAEITIRATNAFSANSTSFTIPPTWNPQTPYPLSIPVYRLHGAFGHVQVPYDVVVTATSTATAGEDFNFVKGLPFARFVSWSDSDHDPKYIDLLWVNQAPYRQDLTFTIQLFAPTGQALLGTISTVDITVQGNHLGVPAGVLQLNAPCFSSCAADVYSVQAGSAVRIYVARQEGTVGAIAVSYSCGSLIPGQPQTGTLTWADGDAAEKSFVLATAATSPTGTPHLVVLQAPTNGATLSTTAATTIVTVLPLEPYAVSVTVTILAPPYTALNPSRAFSLVLTTPTNTRLGAFAQLPVRFDWFNKVQIQVGANDFVQLQQAPTVATTAATAALSFQPGFANYDNLQCKSTRIQGCWQPLMLPQSPILVTTFVADVVGPSLSRFTYDQQYIQLRFSKVMDRSTFQFMHLCDSLVATNCIGLSAPSRLIPRGSYKHSQLQLSDVAAGEATTTTLPFPVDETLWIVWVSPSTVAQLNAAGIGLTRGTSFVSLPPGLRDIQGNAFQGPTVQQATTAGCRPCHFGLYASTHCSPTQNRVCSTCTKCTNDQYEFSPCTTEADRVCLTCDSCALTWQQEQVCKKSVAFERRKRSPYGCVLVPIVV
;
A
#
# COMPACT_ATOMS: atom_id res chain seq x y z
N MET A 1 -56.48 -11.61 -48.05
CA MET A 1 -57.70 -12.30 -48.48
C MET A 1 -58.18 -13.11 -47.28
N GLY A 2 -59.27 -12.85 -46.58
CA GLY A 2 -60.29 -11.81 -46.59
C GLY A 2 -61.03 -11.94 -45.25
N ASP A 3 -61.31 -10.78 -44.65
CA ASP A 3 -62.16 -10.46 -43.48
C ASP A 3 -63.64 -10.95 -43.64
N PRO A 4 -64.61 -10.70 -42.72
CA PRO A 4 -64.57 -10.13 -41.35
C PRO A 4 -65.58 -10.68 -40.29
N LEU A 5 -65.39 -10.23 -39.03
CA LEU A 5 -66.34 -9.66 -38.02
C LEU A 5 -67.74 -10.26 -37.76
N CYS A 6 -68.06 -10.49 -36.48
CA CYS A 6 -69.43 -10.61 -35.97
C CYS A 6 -69.67 -9.65 -34.78
N ASN A 7 -70.69 -8.81 -34.94
CA ASN A 7 -71.20 -7.81 -33.99
C ASN A 7 -72.32 -8.42 -33.13
N CYS A 8 -72.38 -8.13 -31.83
CA CYS A 8 -73.55 -8.38 -31.00
C CYS A 8 -74.20 -7.05 -30.60
N ARG A 9 -75.41 -6.81 -31.12
CA ARG A 9 -76.33 -5.72 -30.76
C ARG A 9 -77.61 -6.37 -30.23
N LEU A 10 -78.02 -6.05 -29.01
CA LEU A 10 -79.28 -6.51 -28.42
C LEU A 10 -80.39 -5.52 -28.81
N GLU A 11 -81.39 -6.03 -29.52
CA GLU A 11 -82.63 -5.33 -29.88
C GLU A 11 -83.65 -5.44 -28.74
N THR A 12 -84.26 -4.31 -28.42
CA THR A 12 -85.46 -4.15 -27.60
C THR A 12 -86.65 -3.85 -28.50
N ASP A 13 -87.75 -4.60 -28.39
CA ASP A 13 -89.08 -4.19 -28.82
C ASP A 13 -90.12 -5.01 -28.00
N SER A 14 -90.94 -4.39 -27.16
CA SER A 14 -92.19 -3.67 -27.46
C SER A 14 -93.43 -4.58 -27.41
N TYR A 15 -94.17 -4.53 -26.29
CA TYR A 15 -95.60 -4.87 -26.24
C TYR A 15 -96.34 -3.96 -25.23
N MET A 16 -97.19 -3.07 -25.78
CA MET A 16 -98.24 -2.32 -25.09
C MET A 16 -99.58 -2.50 -25.83
N SER A 17 -100.68 -2.54 -25.04
CA SER A 17 -102.14 -2.37 -25.36
C SER A 17 -102.99 -3.59 -24.97
N MET A 18 -104.14 -3.55 -24.29
CA MET A 18 -105.17 -2.51 -23.98
C MET A 18 -106.00 -3.01 -22.76
N TRP A 19 -106.17 -2.26 -21.65
CA TRP A 19 -107.34 -1.43 -21.21
C TRP A 19 -108.78 -2.02 -21.30
N ARG A 20 -109.44 -2.30 -20.14
CA ARG A 20 -110.59 -1.54 -19.56
C ARG A 20 -111.30 -2.19 -18.33
N ILE A 21 -111.32 -1.43 -17.21
CA ILE A 21 -112.42 -1.06 -16.26
C ILE A 21 -113.19 -2.16 -15.49
N LEU A 22 -113.09 -2.16 -14.14
CA LEU A 22 -114.24 -1.91 -13.23
C LEU A 22 -113.83 -1.68 -11.74
N VAL A 23 -114.30 -0.54 -11.21
CA VAL A 23 -114.78 -0.21 -9.84
C VAL A 23 -113.79 -0.10 -8.66
N ALA A 24 -113.59 1.17 -8.30
CA ALA A 24 -113.44 1.79 -6.99
C ALA A 24 -113.54 0.92 -5.72
N ALA A 25 -112.43 0.88 -4.98
CA ALA A 25 -112.43 1.11 -3.54
C ALA A 25 -111.31 2.13 -3.25
N VAL A 26 -111.68 3.41 -3.12
CA VAL A 26 -110.80 4.41 -2.51
C VAL A 26 -110.85 4.15 -1.01
N ALA A 27 -110.11 3.13 -0.57
CA ALA A 27 -109.60 3.11 0.79
C ALA A 27 -108.42 4.08 0.79
N SER A 28 -108.53 5.13 1.59
CA SER A 28 -107.38 5.95 1.97
C SER A 28 -106.31 5.03 2.53
N ALA A 29 -105.32 4.66 1.73
CA ALA A 29 -104.06 4.20 2.24
C ALA A 29 -103.47 5.39 2.99
N GLN A 30 -103.69 5.44 4.32
CA GLN A 30 -102.80 6.20 5.18
C GLN A 30 -101.41 5.71 4.84
N ALA A 31 -100.60 6.56 4.21
CA ALA A 31 -99.18 6.30 4.05
C ALA A 31 -98.66 6.00 5.46
N THR A 32 -98.33 4.75 5.73
CA THR A 32 -97.67 4.37 6.97
C THR A 32 -96.33 5.07 6.94
N VAL A 33 -96.19 6.11 7.77
CA VAL A 33 -94.95 6.87 7.93
C VAL A 33 -93.84 5.86 8.21
N ALA A 34 -92.85 5.81 7.32
CA ALA A 34 -91.66 4.97 7.42
C ALA A 34 -90.48 5.89 7.78
N PRO A 35 -90.24 6.16 9.08
CA PRO A 35 -89.17 7.06 9.50
C PRO A 35 -87.76 6.49 9.27
N GLY A 36 -87.64 5.22 8.87
CA GLY A 36 -86.36 4.54 8.62
C GLY A 36 -85.56 4.25 9.90
N HIS A 37 -84.44 3.54 9.74
CA HIS A 37 -83.51 3.22 10.82
C HIS A 37 -82.08 3.58 10.43
N PHE A 38 -81.26 3.88 11.44
CA PHE A 38 -79.83 4.16 11.26
C PHE A 38 -78.98 2.90 11.38
N LEU A 39 -77.99 2.78 10.51
CA LEU A 39 -77.02 1.69 10.49
C LEU A 39 -75.68 2.12 9.92
N PHE A 40 -74.61 1.41 10.28
CA PHE A 40 -73.35 1.45 9.54
C PHE A 40 -73.38 0.52 8.33
N MET A 41 -72.89 0.98 7.18
CA MET A 41 -72.70 0.13 6.00
C MET A 41 -71.48 0.58 5.17
N PRO A 42 -70.37 -0.18 5.17
CA PRO A 42 -70.12 -1.42 5.92
C PRO A 42 -69.98 -1.20 7.44
N THR A 43 -69.90 -2.28 8.22
CA THR A 43 -69.64 -2.27 9.68
C THR A 43 -68.17 -2.48 10.05
N ALA A 44 -67.30 -2.66 9.05
CA ALA A 44 -65.87 -2.85 9.26
C ALA A 44 -65.10 -1.95 8.30
N TYR A 45 -64.15 -1.20 8.83
CA TYR A 45 -63.27 -0.32 8.08
C TYR A 45 -61.83 -0.63 8.46
N SER A 46 -60.93 -0.58 7.49
CA SER A 46 -59.52 -0.81 7.73
C SER A 46 -58.72 0.23 6.98
N GLN A 47 -57.83 0.93 7.69
CA GLN A 47 -57.00 1.95 7.08
C GLN A 47 -55.69 2.14 7.86
N THR A 48 -54.65 2.62 7.19
CA THR A 48 -53.37 2.96 7.82
C THR A 48 -53.42 4.34 8.46
N SER A 49 -52.63 4.55 9.52
CA SER A 49 -52.42 5.90 10.08
C SER A 49 -51.81 6.88 9.07
N VAL A 50 -51.16 6.39 8.01
CA VAL A 50 -50.53 7.18 6.95
C VAL A 50 -51.54 8.02 6.15
N TRP A 51 -52.77 7.53 5.96
CA TRP A 51 -53.81 8.27 5.22
C TRP A 51 -54.47 9.36 6.08
N GLY A 52 -54.16 9.41 7.37
CA GLY A 52 -54.61 10.45 8.30
C GLY A 52 -56.08 10.38 8.71
N SER A 53 -56.94 9.71 7.94
CA SER A 53 -58.35 9.52 8.27
C SER A 53 -59.01 8.33 7.57
N VAL A 54 -60.19 7.95 8.06
CA VAL A 54 -61.11 7.00 7.42
C VAL A 54 -62.52 7.59 7.36
N SER A 55 -63.21 7.37 6.25
CA SER A 55 -64.56 7.86 6.01
C SER A 55 -65.56 6.73 6.29
N VAL A 56 -66.31 6.87 7.38
CA VAL A 56 -67.30 5.87 7.82
C VAL A 56 -68.69 6.31 7.38
N LEU A 57 -69.44 5.41 6.75
CA LEU A 57 -70.77 5.72 6.22
C LEU A 57 -71.87 5.29 7.19
N VAL A 58 -72.72 6.24 7.55
CA VAL A 58 -73.97 6.00 8.28
C VAL A 58 -75.13 6.17 7.32
N GLN A 59 -75.99 5.16 7.23
CA GLN A 59 -77.14 5.16 6.34
C GLN A 59 -78.45 5.25 7.12
N ARG A 60 -79.43 5.90 6.50
CA ARG A 60 -80.84 5.83 6.90
C ARG A 60 -81.55 4.88 5.93
N GLY A 61 -81.88 3.67 6.39
CA GLY A 61 -82.48 2.61 5.59
C GLY A 61 -83.98 2.43 5.84
N LEU A 62 -84.67 1.83 4.87
CA LEU A 62 -86.07 1.36 4.97
C LEU A 62 -87.12 2.45 5.30
N GLY A 63 -86.79 3.72 5.03
CA GLY A 63 -87.72 4.85 5.16
C GLY A 63 -86.98 6.20 5.23
N ALA A 64 -87.63 7.27 4.76
CA ALA A 64 -87.07 8.62 4.77
C ALA A 64 -88.06 9.68 5.31
N ASP A 65 -89.19 9.23 5.86
CA ASP A 65 -90.28 10.13 6.25
C ASP A 65 -89.94 10.88 7.55
N GLY A 66 -90.10 12.20 7.53
CA GLY A 66 -89.75 13.11 8.61
C GLY A 66 -88.25 13.39 8.70
N ALA A 67 -87.91 14.55 9.24
CA ALA A 67 -86.53 14.86 9.62
C ALA A 67 -86.08 13.92 10.75
N ALA A 68 -84.85 13.43 10.68
CA ALA A 68 -84.32 12.47 11.64
C ALA A 68 -82.84 12.73 11.93
N SER A 69 -82.39 12.37 13.12
CA SER A 69 -81.01 12.44 13.57
C SER A 69 -80.60 11.26 14.45
N VAL A 70 -79.30 10.96 14.45
CA VAL A 70 -78.63 10.00 15.33
C VAL A 70 -77.31 10.58 15.82
N VAL A 71 -76.87 10.18 17.01
CA VAL A 71 -75.57 10.56 17.55
C VAL A 71 -74.57 9.43 17.35
N VAL A 72 -73.34 9.78 16.97
CA VAL A 72 -72.22 8.85 16.88
C VAL A 72 -71.13 9.24 17.87
N SER A 73 -70.61 8.24 18.60
CA SER A 73 -69.47 8.39 19.51
C SER A 73 -68.45 7.26 19.30
N SER A 74 -67.17 7.56 19.52
CA SER A 74 -66.09 6.57 19.47
C SER A 74 -65.87 5.91 20.82
N ARG A 75 -65.47 4.64 20.81
CA ARG A 75 -65.11 3.84 21.99
C ARG A 75 -63.80 3.10 21.75
N ASP A 76 -62.93 3.12 22.77
CA ASP A 76 -61.64 2.43 22.75
C ASP A 76 -61.79 0.91 22.59
N GLY A 77 -60.84 0.33 21.87
CA GLY A 77 -60.59 -1.10 21.81
C GLY A 77 -59.15 -1.38 22.23
N SER A 78 -58.36 -2.00 21.34
CA SER A 78 -56.89 -2.04 21.50
C SER A 78 -56.23 -0.72 21.10
N ALA A 79 -56.88 0.07 20.24
CA ALA A 79 -56.52 1.45 19.94
C ALA A 79 -57.14 2.39 21.00
N LEU A 80 -56.27 3.20 21.60
CA LEU A 80 -56.62 4.20 22.62
C LEU A 80 -56.82 5.61 22.00
N GLN A 81 -57.85 6.31 22.44
CA GLN A 81 -58.14 7.70 22.09
C GLN A 81 -56.95 8.63 22.38
N SER A 82 -56.75 9.64 21.53
CA SER A 82 -55.66 10.61 21.53
C SER A 82 -54.24 10.04 21.38
N ILE A 83 -54.08 8.71 21.42
CA ILE A 83 -52.83 8.00 21.11
C ILE A 83 -52.84 7.49 19.67
N HIS A 84 -53.93 6.85 19.26
CA HIS A 84 -54.07 6.22 17.94
C HIS A 84 -55.11 6.91 17.05
N TYR A 85 -56.17 7.49 17.64
CA TYR A 85 -57.22 8.19 16.90
C TYR A 85 -57.72 9.41 17.67
N ILE A 86 -58.29 10.39 16.96
CA ILE A 86 -58.95 11.55 17.58
C ILE A 86 -60.39 11.14 17.93
N PRO A 87 -60.81 11.22 19.21
CA PRO A 87 -62.13 10.73 19.62
C PRO A 87 -63.26 11.55 19.00
N ILE A 88 -64.34 10.87 18.64
CA ILE A 88 -65.62 11.48 18.27
C ILE A 88 -66.51 11.44 19.50
N VAL A 89 -66.92 12.61 19.97
CA VAL A 89 -67.76 12.76 21.16
C VAL A 89 -69.09 13.36 20.77
N ASN A 90 -70.14 12.54 20.80
CA ASN A 90 -71.53 12.92 20.60
C ASN A 90 -71.76 13.76 19.32
N GLN A 91 -71.20 13.32 18.20
CA GLN A 91 -71.42 13.99 16.92
C GLN A 91 -72.83 13.67 16.40
N THR A 92 -73.67 14.69 16.21
CA THR A 92 -75.02 14.52 15.68
C THR A 92 -75.02 14.50 14.15
N LEU A 93 -75.62 13.47 13.56
CA LEU A 93 -75.86 13.33 12.12
C LEU A 93 -77.34 13.57 11.85
N GLY A 94 -77.68 14.33 10.80
CA GLY A 94 -79.06 14.73 10.51
C GLY A 94 -79.44 14.50 9.05
N TRP A 95 -80.70 14.12 8.86
CA TRP A 95 -81.37 13.94 7.57
C TRP A 95 -82.59 14.84 7.52
N SER A 96 -82.77 15.52 6.39
CA SER A 96 -84.00 16.25 6.11
C SER A 96 -85.15 15.27 5.82
N ASP A 97 -86.38 15.77 5.88
CA ASP A 97 -87.54 14.99 5.42
C ASP A 97 -87.37 14.57 3.96
N GLY A 98 -87.56 13.28 3.68
CA GLY A 98 -87.35 12.67 2.37
C GLY A 98 -85.89 12.34 2.02
N ASP A 99 -84.92 12.66 2.89
CA ASP A 99 -83.50 12.37 2.66
C ASP A 99 -83.09 11.02 3.24
N SER A 100 -82.51 10.17 2.38
CA SER A 100 -81.94 8.87 2.73
C SER A 100 -80.48 8.72 2.27
N ASN A 101 -79.83 9.82 1.87
CA ASN A 101 -78.45 9.75 1.42
C ASN A 101 -77.53 9.37 2.60
N PRO A 102 -76.50 8.52 2.38
CA PRO A 102 -75.52 8.22 3.42
C PRO A 102 -74.79 9.49 3.88
N VAL A 103 -74.56 9.60 5.19
CA VAL A 103 -73.74 10.65 5.79
C VAL A 103 -72.37 10.10 6.13
N GLU A 104 -71.32 10.80 5.69
CA GLU A 104 -69.93 10.46 6.00
C GLU A 104 -69.50 11.02 7.36
N VAL A 105 -68.91 10.16 8.17
CA VAL A 105 -68.21 10.51 9.40
C VAL A 105 -66.71 10.35 9.16
N GLN A 106 -66.00 11.48 9.11
CA GLN A 106 -64.54 11.49 8.95
C GLN A 106 -63.86 11.27 10.31
N VAL A 107 -63.30 10.08 10.51
CA VAL A 107 -62.50 9.76 11.70
C VAL A 107 -61.04 10.04 11.40
N ARG A 108 -60.39 10.91 12.17
CA ARG A 108 -58.96 11.21 12.00
C ARG A 108 -58.11 10.30 12.88
N PHE A 109 -57.00 9.81 12.33
CA PHE A 109 -56.00 9.07 13.09
C PHE A 109 -54.98 10.02 13.71
N ALA A 110 -54.40 9.61 14.84
CA ALA A 110 -53.26 10.30 15.42
C ALA A 110 -52.01 10.03 14.57
N ALA A 111 -51.07 10.97 14.56
CA ALA A 111 -49.86 10.89 13.72
C ALA A 111 -48.86 9.80 14.15
N THR A 112 -49.09 9.16 15.29
CA THR A 112 -48.18 8.12 15.81
C THR A 112 -48.37 6.82 15.03
N PRO A 113 -47.34 6.34 14.30
CA PRO A 113 -47.42 5.05 13.62
C PRO A 113 -47.49 3.90 14.63
N THR A 114 -48.24 2.85 14.29
CA THR A 114 -48.31 1.61 15.07
C THR A 114 -47.55 0.49 14.35
N ASN A 115 -46.90 -0.38 15.12
CA ASN A 115 -46.16 -1.55 14.61
C ASN A 115 -47.03 -2.82 14.53
N GLN A 116 -48.28 -2.75 14.99
CA GLN A 116 -49.26 -3.83 14.93
C GLN A 116 -50.66 -3.28 14.63
N ASP A 117 -51.54 -4.13 14.13
CA ASP A 117 -52.94 -3.77 13.90
C ASP A 117 -53.62 -3.48 15.25
N VAL A 118 -54.28 -2.34 15.35
CA VAL A 118 -55.05 -1.93 16.54
C VAL A 118 -56.46 -1.51 16.13
N THR A 119 -57.44 -1.69 17.01
CA THR A 119 -58.87 -1.54 16.70
C THR A 119 -59.59 -0.65 17.70
N PHE A 120 -60.56 0.13 17.22
CA PHE A 120 -61.52 0.88 18.02
C PHE A 120 -62.91 0.83 17.36
N PHE A 121 -63.92 1.36 18.02
CA PHE A 121 -65.32 1.26 17.59
C PHE A 121 -65.98 2.63 17.46
N LEU A 122 -66.95 2.74 16.55
CA LEU A 122 -67.96 3.80 16.56
C LEU A 122 -69.32 3.20 16.90
N ASP A 123 -70.03 3.80 17.83
CA ASP A 123 -71.34 3.36 18.31
C ASP A 123 -72.40 4.43 18.00
N LEU A 124 -73.54 4.01 17.44
CA LEU A 124 -74.73 4.85 17.27
C LEU A 124 -75.56 4.86 18.56
N HIS A 125 -76.02 6.04 18.98
CA HIS A 125 -76.91 6.21 20.14
C HIS A 125 -77.79 7.46 20.00
N ASP A 126 -78.70 7.67 20.95
CA ASP A 126 -79.58 8.85 21.03
C ASP A 126 -80.28 9.23 19.70
N ALA A 127 -80.87 8.23 19.03
CA ALA A 127 -81.59 8.42 17.77
C ALA A 127 -83.03 8.96 17.99
N THR A 128 -83.46 9.83 17.08
CA THR A 128 -84.85 10.33 17.01
C THR A 128 -85.85 9.31 16.45
N THR A 129 -85.36 8.30 15.73
CA THR A 129 -86.14 7.19 15.18
C THR A 129 -85.67 5.86 15.79
N SER A 130 -85.22 4.88 15.00
CA SER A 130 -84.64 3.63 15.49
C SER A 130 -83.24 3.38 14.94
N ILE A 131 -82.45 2.61 15.69
CA ILE A 131 -81.14 2.12 15.25
C ILE A 131 -81.30 0.63 14.94
N TYR A 132 -80.77 0.19 13.79
CA TYR A 132 -80.71 -1.23 13.48
C TYR A 132 -79.58 -1.88 14.28
N MET A 133 -79.93 -2.44 15.44
CA MET A 133 -78.98 -2.97 16.43
C MET A 133 -77.89 -3.90 15.87
N PRO A 134 -78.15 -4.80 14.90
CA PRO A 134 -77.11 -5.65 14.32
C PRO A 134 -75.98 -4.89 13.60
N GLN A 135 -76.20 -3.62 13.23
CA GLN A 135 -75.21 -2.74 12.58
C GLN A 135 -75.11 -1.38 13.29
N ALA A 136 -75.36 -1.36 14.61
CA ALA A 136 -75.24 -0.16 15.44
C ALA A 136 -73.79 0.23 15.76
N THR A 137 -72.85 -0.69 15.55
CA THR A 137 -71.42 -0.51 15.81
C THR A 137 -70.62 -0.76 14.53
N ALA A 138 -69.68 0.14 14.24
CA ALA A 138 -68.63 -0.08 13.25
C ALA A 138 -67.29 -0.34 13.94
N GLU A 139 -66.56 -1.35 13.48
CA GLU A 139 -65.18 -1.61 13.88
C GLU A 139 -64.22 -0.92 12.91
N ILE A 140 -63.23 -0.22 13.45
CA ILE A 140 -62.18 0.45 12.67
C ILE A 140 -60.84 -0.15 13.07
N THR A 141 -60.18 -0.80 12.12
CA THR A 141 -58.82 -1.30 12.26
C THR A 141 -57.82 -0.29 11.71
N ILE A 142 -56.99 0.27 12.58
CA ILE A 142 -55.79 1.01 12.21
C ILE A 142 -54.70 -0.01 11.91
N ARG A 143 -54.34 -0.14 10.64
CA ARG A 143 -53.35 -1.13 10.17
C ARG A 143 -51.95 -0.72 10.58
N ALA A 144 -51.15 -1.73 10.94
CA ALA A 144 -49.73 -1.60 11.18
C ALA A 144 -49.04 -0.86 10.02
N THR A 145 -48.16 0.06 10.37
CA THR A 145 -47.33 0.76 9.39
C THR A 145 -46.20 -0.17 8.91
N ASN A 146 -45.68 0.08 7.71
CA ASN A 146 -44.55 -0.68 7.18
C ASN A 146 -43.38 -0.66 8.18
N ALA A 147 -42.84 -1.83 8.53
CA ALA A 147 -41.61 -1.93 9.28
C ALA A 147 -40.51 -2.62 8.46
N PHE A 148 -39.25 -2.22 8.64
CA PHE A 148 -38.14 -2.74 7.83
C PHE A 148 -37.02 -3.30 8.70
N SER A 149 -36.65 -4.55 8.45
CA SER A 149 -35.68 -5.30 9.25
C SER A 149 -34.81 -6.19 8.36
N ALA A 150 -33.55 -6.38 8.72
CA ALA A 150 -32.78 -7.50 8.18
C ALA A 150 -33.28 -8.84 8.76
N ASN A 151 -32.86 -9.97 8.18
CA ASN A 151 -33.16 -11.31 8.73
C ASN A 151 -32.21 -11.76 9.83
N SER A 152 -31.01 -11.20 9.91
CA SER A 152 -29.96 -11.63 10.82
C SER A 152 -29.24 -10.43 11.41
N THR A 153 -28.91 -10.52 12.69
CA THR A 153 -28.06 -9.54 13.38
C THR A 153 -26.61 -9.64 12.97
N SER A 154 -26.19 -10.77 12.39
CA SER A 154 -24.82 -10.93 11.90
C SER A 154 -24.69 -11.81 10.66
N PHE A 155 -23.64 -11.53 9.89
CA PHE A 155 -23.18 -12.34 8.77
C PHE A 155 -21.70 -12.65 8.92
N THR A 156 -21.33 -13.92 8.79
CA THR A 156 -19.94 -14.35 8.85
C THR A 156 -19.52 -14.94 7.51
N ILE A 157 -18.45 -14.39 6.93
CA ILE A 157 -17.80 -14.98 5.76
C ILE A 157 -16.79 -16.03 6.25
N PRO A 158 -16.87 -17.28 5.77
CA PRO A 158 -16.06 -18.37 6.27
C PRO A 158 -14.58 -18.24 5.85
N PRO A 159 -13.63 -18.75 6.66
CA PRO A 159 -12.20 -18.67 6.39
C PRO A 159 -11.74 -19.53 5.20
N THR A 160 -12.63 -20.41 4.69
CA THR A 160 -12.38 -21.25 3.52
C THR A 160 -12.57 -20.52 2.19
N TRP A 161 -13.04 -19.27 2.21
CA TRP A 161 -13.17 -18.44 1.03
C TRP A 161 -11.78 -18.13 0.42
N ASN A 162 -11.67 -18.23 -0.92
CA ASN A 162 -10.46 -17.86 -1.63
C ASN A 162 -10.36 -16.33 -1.73
N PRO A 163 -9.37 -15.69 -1.09
CA PRO A 163 -9.23 -14.23 -1.11
C PRO A 163 -9.05 -13.66 -2.52
N GLN A 164 -8.58 -14.46 -3.48
CA GLN A 164 -8.38 -14.02 -4.88
C GLN A 164 -9.67 -13.86 -5.68
N THR A 165 -10.82 -14.29 -5.16
CA THR A 165 -12.12 -14.19 -5.84
C THR A 165 -13.06 -13.30 -5.03
N PRO A 166 -13.54 -12.16 -5.55
CA PRO A 166 -14.45 -11.30 -4.81
C PRO A 166 -15.65 -12.07 -4.23
N TYR A 167 -15.95 -11.88 -2.94
CA TYR A 167 -17.09 -12.55 -2.29
C TYR A 167 -18.34 -11.67 -2.37
N PRO A 168 -19.39 -12.10 -3.09
CA PRO A 168 -20.66 -11.41 -3.05
C PRO A 168 -21.34 -11.67 -1.71
N LEU A 169 -21.73 -10.62 -1.01
CA LEU A 169 -22.54 -10.68 0.20
C LEU A 169 -23.83 -9.90 -0.05
N SER A 170 -24.96 -10.59 0.07
CA SER A 170 -26.30 -10.00 -0.09
C SER A 170 -27.05 -10.08 1.23
N ILE A 171 -27.38 -8.92 1.78
CA ILE A 171 -28.12 -8.80 3.05
C ILE A 171 -29.57 -8.49 2.71
N PRO A 172 -30.51 -9.42 2.97
CA PRO A 172 -31.92 -9.18 2.69
C PRO A 172 -32.53 -8.24 3.75
N VAL A 173 -33.21 -7.22 3.27
CA VAL A 173 -34.07 -6.32 4.04
C VAL A 173 -35.52 -6.67 3.71
N TYR A 174 -36.30 -6.95 4.75
CA TYR A 174 -37.70 -7.36 4.63
C TYR A 174 -38.60 -6.17 4.92
N ARG A 175 -39.68 -6.09 4.15
CA ARG A 175 -40.84 -5.25 4.46
C ARG A 175 -41.84 -6.07 5.26
N LEU A 176 -42.10 -5.65 6.49
CA LEU A 176 -42.93 -6.36 7.47
C LEU A 176 -44.24 -5.60 7.73
N HIS A 177 -45.25 -6.37 8.12
CA HIS A 177 -46.63 -5.94 8.44
C HIS A 177 -47.43 -5.36 7.27
N GLY A 178 -47.01 -4.22 6.70
CA GLY A 178 -47.72 -3.51 5.64
C GLY A 178 -46.95 -3.43 4.32
N ALA A 179 -47.66 -3.14 3.23
CA ALA A 179 -47.08 -2.88 1.91
C ALA A 179 -47.54 -1.55 1.28
N PHE A 180 -47.97 -0.59 2.10
CA PHE A 180 -48.63 0.62 1.62
C PHE A 180 -47.64 1.72 1.23
N GLY A 181 -47.84 2.32 0.07
CA GLY A 181 -47.06 3.43 -0.46
C GLY A 181 -45.66 3.04 -0.92
N HIS A 182 -45.03 3.94 -1.66
CA HIS A 182 -43.62 3.84 -2.00
C HIS A 182 -42.75 4.22 -0.79
N VAL A 183 -41.82 3.35 -0.41
CA VAL A 183 -40.90 3.58 0.71
C VAL A 183 -39.46 3.34 0.29
N GLN A 184 -38.57 4.22 0.75
CA GLN A 184 -37.13 4.06 0.66
C GLN A 184 -36.56 3.89 2.06
N VAL A 185 -35.64 2.95 2.22
CA VAL A 185 -34.91 2.72 3.48
C VAL A 185 -33.43 2.92 3.20
N PRO A 186 -32.87 4.08 3.60
CA PRO A 186 -31.44 4.31 3.61
C PRO A 186 -30.67 3.32 4.48
N TYR A 187 -29.44 3.04 4.08
CA TYR A 187 -28.50 2.22 4.85
C TYR A 187 -27.07 2.75 4.71
N ASP A 188 -26.25 2.59 5.76
CA ASP A 188 -24.84 2.95 5.70
C ASP A 188 -23.99 2.14 6.69
N VAL A 189 -22.67 2.22 6.52
CA VAL A 189 -21.68 1.67 7.44
C VAL A 189 -21.55 2.59 8.65
N VAL A 190 -21.64 1.99 9.83
CA VAL A 190 -21.35 2.66 11.10
C VAL A 190 -19.94 2.30 11.50
N VAL A 191 -19.04 3.29 11.51
CA VAL A 191 -17.68 3.09 12.01
C VAL A 191 -17.72 3.13 13.54
N THR A 192 -17.57 1.97 14.15
CA THR A 192 -17.47 1.81 15.61
C THR A 192 -16.01 1.62 16.04
N ALA A 193 -15.71 1.74 17.33
CA ALA A 193 -14.37 1.49 17.87
C ALA A 193 -13.85 0.04 17.63
N THR A 194 -14.76 -0.88 17.32
CA THR A 194 -14.47 -2.28 16.99
C THR A 194 -14.47 -2.56 15.49
N SER A 195 -14.71 -1.55 14.64
CA SER A 195 -14.67 -1.70 13.19
C SER A 195 -13.22 -1.75 12.71
N THR A 196 -12.84 -2.85 12.09
CA THR A 196 -11.49 -3.06 11.52
C THR A 196 -11.50 -3.08 9.99
N ALA A 197 -12.68 -3.07 9.36
CA ALA A 197 -12.83 -3.03 7.91
C ALA A 197 -13.17 -1.62 7.38
N THR A 198 -12.54 -1.20 6.28
CA THR A 198 -12.72 0.10 5.62
C THR A 198 -13.45 -0.04 4.28
N ALA A 199 -14.53 0.71 4.08
CA ALA A 199 -15.23 0.76 2.80
C ALA A 199 -14.35 1.37 1.69
N GLY A 200 -14.35 0.79 0.48
CA GLY A 200 -13.49 1.20 -0.63
C GLY A 200 -12.17 0.42 -0.69
N GLU A 201 -11.63 0.04 0.47
CA GLU A 201 -10.43 -0.78 0.58
C GLU A 201 -10.78 -2.27 0.72
N ASP A 202 -11.67 -2.59 1.64
CA ASP A 202 -11.95 -3.98 2.06
C ASP A 202 -13.20 -4.56 1.40
N PHE A 203 -14.21 -3.72 1.24
CA PHE A 203 -15.45 -4.05 0.59
C PHE A 203 -15.96 -2.84 -0.19
N ASN A 204 -16.71 -3.11 -1.23
CA ASN A 204 -17.38 -2.11 -2.03
C ASN A 204 -18.89 -2.40 -2.04
N PHE A 205 -19.70 -1.34 -1.96
CA PHE A 205 -21.10 -1.46 -2.30
C PHE A 205 -21.22 -1.72 -3.80
N VAL A 206 -22.05 -2.70 -4.20
CA VAL A 206 -22.34 -2.93 -5.61
C VAL A 206 -23.00 -1.69 -6.23
N LYS A 207 -23.85 -1.00 -5.45
CA LYS A 207 -24.34 0.34 -5.76
C LYS A 207 -23.33 1.38 -5.22
N GLY A 208 -22.35 1.72 -6.05
CA GLY A 208 -21.16 2.47 -5.64
C GLY A 208 -21.36 3.95 -5.24
N LEU A 209 -22.51 4.57 -5.54
CA LEU A 209 -22.75 5.99 -5.26
C LEU A 209 -23.44 6.19 -3.88
N PRO A 210 -22.93 7.07 -3.00
CA PRO A 210 -23.51 7.28 -1.66
C PRO A 210 -24.99 7.66 -1.67
N PHE A 211 -25.40 8.47 -2.65
CA PHE A 211 -26.80 8.88 -2.83
C PHE A 211 -27.72 7.75 -3.35
N ALA A 212 -27.16 6.60 -3.72
CA ALA A 212 -27.91 5.40 -4.12
C ALA A 212 -27.95 4.33 -3.02
N ARG A 213 -27.53 4.66 -1.78
CA ARG A 213 -27.55 3.75 -0.62
C ARG A 213 -28.93 3.71 0.04
N PHE A 214 -29.91 3.21 -0.70
CA PHE A 214 -31.22 2.87 -0.17
C PHE A 214 -31.79 1.66 -0.90
N VAL A 215 -32.64 0.92 -0.20
CA VAL A 215 -33.53 -0.08 -0.80
C VAL A 215 -34.92 0.55 -0.94
N SER A 216 -35.60 0.27 -2.04
CA SER A 216 -36.88 0.89 -2.41
C SER A 216 -37.93 -0.18 -2.70
N TRP A 217 -39.14 0.06 -2.21
CA TRP A 217 -40.32 -0.74 -2.48
C TRP A 217 -41.37 0.15 -3.14
N SER A 218 -42.02 -0.36 -4.17
CA SER A 218 -43.23 0.23 -4.72
C SER A 218 -44.43 0.00 -3.79
N ASP A 219 -45.53 0.68 -4.07
CA ASP A 219 -46.80 0.37 -3.41
C ASP A 219 -47.18 -1.10 -3.66
N SER A 220 -47.70 -1.76 -2.64
CA SER A 220 -48.06 -3.19 -2.61
C SER A 220 -46.91 -4.19 -2.79
N ASP A 221 -45.65 -3.75 -2.88
CA ASP A 221 -44.48 -4.63 -2.99
C ASP A 221 -44.09 -5.21 -1.62
N HIS A 222 -44.11 -6.55 -1.50
CA HIS A 222 -43.75 -7.30 -0.30
C HIS A 222 -42.39 -8.01 -0.41
N ASP A 223 -41.76 -8.00 -1.58
CA ASP A 223 -40.57 -8.82 -1.82
C ASP A 223 -39.35 -8.22 -1.10
N PRO A 224 -38.48 -9.06 -0.51
CA PRO A 224 -37.27 -8.58 0.13
C PRO A 224 -36.36 -7.89 -0.89
N LYS A 225 -35.65 -6.85 -0.42
CA LYS A 225 -34.66 -6.12 -1.22
C LYS A 225 -33.29 -6.30 -0.59
N TYR A 226 -32.26 -6.33 -1.42
CA TYR A 226 -30.94 -6.73 -0.98
C TYR A 226 -29.99 -5.52 -0.91
N ILE A 227 -29.20 -5.49 0.16
CA ILE A 227 -28.00 -4.68 0.23
C ILE A 227 -26.87 -5.56 -0.28
N ASP A 228 -26.40 -5.26 -1.49
CA ASP A 228 -25.36 -6.03 -2.15
C ASP A 228 -23.99 -5.38 -1.94
N LEU A 229 -23.10 -6.17 -1.37
CA LEU A 229 -21.71 -5.87 -1.13
C LEU A 229 -20.84 -6.82 -1.93
N LEU A 230 -19.70 -6.30 -2.35
CA LEU A 230 -18.63 -7.09 -2.92
C LEU A 230 -17.40 -6.93 -2.04
N TRP A 231 -17.01 -8.00 -1.38
CA TRP A 231 -15.73 -8.04 -0.68
C TRP A 231 -14.62 -8.19 -1.71
N VAL A 232 -13.65 -7.28 -1.65
CA VAL A 232 -12.54 -7.22 -2.61
C VAL A 232 -11.27 -7.77 -1.97
N ASN A 233 -10.57 -8.56 -2.77
CA ASN A 233 -9.38 -9.34 -2.43
C ASN A 233 -8.40 -8.58 -1.53
N GLN A 234 -8.11 -9.17 -0.37
CA GLN A 234 -7.11 -8.69 0.57
C GLN A 234 -5.86 -9.55 0.52
N ALA A 235 -4.72 -8.92 0.82
CA ALA A 235 -3.43 -9.58 0.96
C ALA A 235 -3.55 -10.87 1.81
N PRO A 236 -2.73 -11.91 1.55
CA PRO A 236 -2.88 -13.28 2.07
C PRO A 236 -2.89 -13.49 3.60
N TYR A 237 -2.90 -12.42 4.39
CA TYR A 237 -3.00 -12.45 5.85
C TYR A 237 -3.87 -11.30 6.36
N ARG A 238 -5.00 -11.62 7.00
CA ARG A 238 -5.85 -10.66 7.74
C ARG A 238 -6.32 -11.30 9.04
N GLN A 239 -6.18 -10.56 10.13
CA GLN A 239 -7.00 -10.74 11.34
C GLN A 239 -8.49 -10.65 11.00
N ASP A 240 -9.37 -11.08 11.91
CA ASP A 240 -10.82 -10.91 11.75
C ASP A 240 -11.16 -9.44 11.41
N LEU A 241 -11.93 -9.27 10.34
CA LEU A 241 -12.41 -7.97 9.89
C LEU A 241 -13.86 -7.79 10.25
N THR A 242 -14.19 -6.65 10.83
CA THR A 242 -15.53 -6.36 11.31
C THR A 242 -15.98 -4.99 10.87
N PHE A 243 -17.25 -4.86 10.52
CA PHE A 243 -17.96 -3.58 10.43
C PHE A 243 -19.46 -3.79 10.63
N THR A 244 -20.19 -2.71 10.90
CA THR A 244 -21.63 -2.75 11.10
C THR A 244 -22.35 -1.97 10.01
N ILE A 245 -23.41 -2.53 9.44
CA ILE A 245 -24.37 -1.80 8.60
C ILE A 245 -25.58 -1.42 9.45
N GLN A 246 -26.05 -0.19 9.29
CA GLN A 246 -27.28 0.28 9.93
C GLN A 246 -28.29 0.75 8.89
N LEU A 247 -29.55 0.32 9.06
CA LEU A 247 -30.72 0.89 8.40
C LEU A 247 -31.17 2.13 9.17
N PHE A 248 -31.52 3.21 8.48
CA PHE A 248 -31.95 4.45 9.13
C PHE A 248 -32.97 5.23 8.31
N ALA A 249 -33.74 6.08 8.99
CA ALA A 249 -34.64 7.08 8.43
C ALA A 249 -35.48 6.60 7.22
N PRO A 250 -36.30 5.55 7.37
CA PRO A 250 -37.17 5.11 6.27
C PRO A 250 -38.21 6.20 5.95
N THR A 251 -38.55 6.37 4.66
CA THR A 251 -39.50 7.39 4.22
C THR A 251 -40.96 6.97 4.47
N GLY A 252 -41.90 7.91 4.35
CA GLY A 252 -43.34 7.57 4.37
C GLY A 252 -43.88 7.10 5.72
N GLN A 253 -43.35 7.64 6.83
CA GLN A 253 -43.71 7.27 8.22
C GLN A 253 -43.46 5.80 8.57
N ALA A 254 -42.70 5.09 7.74
CA ALA A 254 -42.28 3.73 8.03
C ALA A 254 -41.43 3.64 9.31
N LEU A 255 -41.42 2.45 9.90
CA LEU A 255 -40.65 2.16 11.10
C LEU A 255 -39.47 1.24 10.78
N LEU A 256 -38.43 1.31 11.62
CA LEU A 256 -37.39 0.29 11.63
C LEU A 256 -37.86 -0.87 12.53
N GLY A 257 -37.62 -2.10 12.08
CA GLY A 257 -37.88 -3.30 12.85
C GLY A 257 -36.81 -3.57 13.90
N THR A 258 -36.89 -4.74 14.52
CA THR A 258 -35.99 -5.16 15.61
C THR A 258 -34.54 -5.32 15.18
N ILE A 259 -34.29 -5.75 13.94
CA ILE A 259 -32.94 -5.90 13.38
C ILE A 259 -32.68 -4.78 12.38
N SER A 260 -32.30 -3.61 12.91
CA SER A 260 -31.90 -2.43 12.12
C SER A 260 -30.39 -2.28 11.98
N THR A 261 -29.61 -3.11 12.68
CA THR A 261 -28.15 -3.17 12.60
C THR A 261 -27.70 -4.59 12.29
N VAL A 262 -26.68 -4.71 11.45
CA VAL A 262 -26.12 -5.99 11.01
C VAL A 262 -24.61 -5.94 11.13
N ASP A 263 -24.05 -6.80 11.98
CA ASP A 263 -22.60 -6.95 12.13
C ASP A 263 -22.07 -7.93 11.09
N ILE A 264 -21.03 -7.51 10.35
CA ILE A 264 -20.42 -8.33 9.32
C ILE A 264 -19.01 -8.64 9.76
N THR A 265 -18.73 -9.94 9.87
CA THR A 265 -17.42 -10.46 10.24
C THR A 265 -16.85 -11.29 9.10
N VAL A 266 -15.66 -10.96 8.65
CA VAL A 266 -14.85 -11.87 7.82
C VAL A 266 -13.85 -12.53 8.75
N GLN A 267 -13.98 -13.83 8.92
CA GLN A 267 -13.03 -14.58 9.72
C GLN A 267 -11.69 -14.65 8.98
N GLY A 268 -10.64 -14.20 9.66
CA GLY A 268 -9.27 -14.34 9.21
C GLY A 268 -8.90 -15.82 9.08
N ASN A 269 -8.08 -16.15 8.09
CA ASN A 269 -7.50 -17.49 7.97
C ASN A 269 -6.33 -17.63 8.96
N HIS A 270 -6.61 -17.76 10.25
CA HIS A 270 -5.59 -18.04 11.29
C HIS A 270 -4.90 -19.43 11.14
N LEU A 271 -4.92 -20.02 9.95
CA LEU A 271 -4.43 -21.36 9.66
C LEU A 271 -2.96 -21.30 9.18
N GLY A 272 -2.04 -21.21 10.14
CA GLY A 272 -0.74 -21.90 10.04
C GLY A 272 0.44 -21.22 9.35
N VAL A 273 0.45 -19.89 9.18
CA VAL A 273 1.68 -19.20 8.73
C VAL A 273 2.57 -18.91 9.95
N PRO A 274 3.84 -19.39 10.00
CA PRO A 274 4.68 -19.22 11.18
C PRO A 274 5.02 -17.74 11.47
N ALA A 275 5.31 -17.41 12.73
CA ALA A 275 5.81 -16.08 13.13
C ALA A 275 7.18 -15.73 12.52
N GLY A 276 7.88 -16.76 12.01
CA GLY A 276 9.16 -16.67 11.34
C GLY A 276 10.31 -17.22 12.18
N VAL A 277 11.36 -17.62 11.48
CA VAL A 277 12.65 -18.04 12.03
C VAL A 277 13.64 -16.91 11.80
N LEU A 278 14.24 -16.41 12.89
CA LEU A 278 15.26 -15.39 12.85
C LEU A 278 16.64 -16.03 12.76
N GLN A 279 17.45 -15.56 11.82
CA GLN A 279 18.82 -16.02 11.62
C GLN A 279 19.75 -14.88 11.25
N LEU A 280 21.02 -15.01 11.63
CA LEU A 280 22.09 -14.18 11.08
C LEU A 280 22.30 -14.53 9.60
N ASN A 281 22.90 -13.63 8.83
CA ASN A 281 23.13 -13.86 7.41
C ASN A 281 23.87 -15.18 7.19
N ALA A 282 23.34 -16.01 6.29
CA ALA A 282 23.86 -17.33 5.98
C ALA A 282 23.67 -17.63 4.48
N PRO A 283 24.57 -18.41 3.85
CA PRO A 283 24.49 -18.72 2.42
C PRO A 283 23.22 -19.46 2.00
N CYS A 284 22.62 -20.22 2.92
CA CYS A 284 21.36 -20.93 2.73
C CYS A 284 20.51 -20.89 4.01
N PHE A 285 19.19 -21.07 3.86
CA PHE A 285 18.30 -21.11 5.01
C PHE A 285 18.22 -22.52 5.63
N SER A 286 18.16 -22.46 6.96
CA SER A 286 18.19 -23.44 8.05
C SER A 286 19.34 -24.44 8.13
N SER A 287 20.04 -24.79 7.03
CA SER A 287 21.12 -25.78 7.09
C SER A 287 22.54 -25.21 7.08
N CYS A 288 22.71 -23.93 6.75
CA CYS A 288 24.02 -23.29 6.72
C CYS A 288 24.32 -22.57 8.03
N ALA A 289 25.59 -22.57 8.43
CA ALA A 289 26.09 -21.69 9.46
C ALA A 289 26.06 -20.22 9.00
N ALA A 290 26.00 -19.29 9.94
CA ALA A 290 26.07 -17.86 9.64
C ALA A 290 27.45 -17.49 9.07
N ASP A 291 27.48 -16.46 8.23
CA ASP A 291 28.71 -15.87 7.70
C ASP A 291 29.59 -15.38 8.84
N VAL A 292 30.90 -15.56 8.71
CA VAL A 292 31.92 -15.06 9.64
C VAL A 292 32.43 -13.71 9.14
N TYR A 293 32.73 -12.80 10.06
CA TYR A 293 33.15 -11.44 9.73
C TYR A 293 34.56 -11.14 10.21
N SER A 294 35.27 -10.27 9.49
CA SER A 294 36.55 -9.71 9.91
C SER A 294 36.51 -8.19 9.91
N VAL A 295 37.09 -7.55 10.92
CA VAL A 295 37.10 -6.09 11.07
C VAL A 295 38.43 -5.63 11.65
N GLN A 296 38.98 -4.51 11.18
CA GLN A 296 40.21 -3.95 11.77
C GLN A 296 39.94 -3.37 13.16
N ALA A 297 40.95 -3.37 14.03
CA ALA A 297 40.88 -2.67 15.32
C ALA A 297 40.57 -1.17 15.11
N GLY A 298 39.74 -0.57 15.98
CA GLY A 298 39.33 0.84 15.85
C GLY A 298 38.36 1.14 14.70
N SER A 299 37.66 0.13 14.18
CA SER A 299 36.70 0.23 13.07
C SER A 299 35.33 -0.32 13.47
N ALA A 300 34.45 -0.57 12.50
CA ALA A 300 33.12 -1.13 12.77
C ALA A 300 32.68 -2.11 11.67
N VAL A 301 31.84 -3.07 12.05
CA VAL A 301 31.27 -4.07 11.15
C VAL A 301 29.75 -4.11 11.29
N ARG A 302 29.06 -4.24 10.15
CA ARG A 302 27.60 -4.34 10.09
C ARG A 302 27.19 -5.81 9.95
N ILE A 303 26.32 -6.26 10.84
CA ILE A 303 25.81 -7.64 10.89
C ILE A 303 24.33 -7.61 10.52
N TYR A 304 23.91 -8.51 9.64
CA TYR A 304 22.53 -8.61 9.16
C TYR A 304 21.79 -9.79 9.81
N VAL A 305 20.51 -9.58 10.07
CA VAL A 305 19.56 -10.55 10.62
C VAL A 305 18.35 -10.62 9.69
N ALA A 306 18.04 -11.84 9.25
CA ALA A 306 16.93 -12.12 8.37
C ALA A 306 15.79 -12.82 9.14
N ARG A 307 14.56 -12.49 8.77
CA ARG A 307 13.34 -13.19 9.18
C ARG A 307 12.88 -14.06 8.01
N GLN A 308 12.78 -15.37 8.22
CA GLN A 308 12.52 -16.37 7.18
C GLN A 308 11.35 -17.29 7.59
N GLU A 309 10.73 -17.98 6.63
CA GLU A 309 9.62 -18.93 6.89
C GLU A 309 8.46 -18.35 7.71
N GLY A 310 8.24 -17.03 7.65
CA GLY A 310 7.16 -16.39 8.38
C GLY A 310 7.33 -14.90 8.59
N THR A 311 6.24 -14.16 8.50
CA THR A 311 6.17 -12.71 8.69
C THR A 311 5.08 -12.32 9.70
N VAL A 312 4.50 -13.30 10.39
CA VAL A 312 3.32 -13.13 11.24
C VAL A 312 3.67 -12.54 12.61
N GLY A 313 2.94 -11.49 12.97
CA GLY A 313 3.08 -10.77 14.24
C GLY A 313 4.24 -9.79 14.24
N ALA A 314 4.10 -8.73 15.03
CA ALA A 314 5.25 -7.91 15.40
C ALA A 314 6.17 -8.73 16.30
N ILE A 315 7.43 -8.89 15.93
CA ILE A 315 8.39 -9.72 16.67
C ILE A 315 9.65 -8.91 16.99
N ALA A 316 10.38 -9.36 18.01
CA ALA A 316 11.65 -8.78 18.40
C ALA A 316 12.68 -9.87 18.69
N VAL A 317 13.96 -9.54 18.53
CA VAL A 317 15.08 -10.37 18.99
C VAL A 317 16.20 -9.50 19.53
N SER A 318 16.84 -9.96 20.59
CA SER A 318 18.01 -9.29 21.14
C SER A 318 19.30 -9.91 20.60
N TYR A 319 20.34 -9.10 20.44
CA TYR A 319 21.69 -9.56 20.12
C TYR A 319 22.66 -9.20 21.25
N SER A 320 23.74 -9.97 21.39
CA SER A 320 24.82 -9.69 22.33
C SER A 320 26.19 -10.10 21.80
N CYS A 321 27.20 -9.29 22.13
CA CYS A 321 28.62 -9.59 21.94
C CYS A 321 29.43 -9.02 23.12
N GLY A 322 29.96 -9.90 23.98
CA GLY A 322 30.60 -9.50 25.24
C GLY A 322 32.08 -9.12 25.16
N SER A 323 32.77 -9.48 24.07
CA SER A 323 34.25 -9.57 24.07
C SER A 323 34.97 -8.68 23.07
N LEU A 324 34.27 -7.93 22.20
CA LEU A 324 34.91 -7.08 21.19
C LEU A 324 35.69 -5.91 21.79
N ILE A 325 35.19 -5.34 22.89
CA ILE A 325 35.87 -4.31 23.68
C ILE A 325 35.92 -4.82 25.12
N PRO A 326 37.11 -4.96 25.73
CA PRO A 326 37.24 -5.47 27.09
C PRO A 326 36.38 -4.67 28.09
N GLY A 327 35.48 -5.37 28.80
CA GLY A 327 34.59 -4.76 29.81
C GLY A 327 33.42 -3.94 29.24
N GLN A 328 33.18 -3.96 27.93
CA GLN A 328 32.11 -3.20 27.27
C GLN A 328 31.28 -4.12 26.34
N PRO A 329 30.31 -4.87 26.88
CA PRO A 329 29.44 -5.71 26.07
C PRO A 329 28.56 -4.87 25.15
N GLN A 330 28.49 -5.24 23.88
CA GLN A 330 27.60 -4.62 22.90
C GLN A 330 26.31 -5.44 22.79
N THR A 331 25.17 -4.81 23.10
CA THR A 331 23.85 -5.44 23.06
C THR A 331 22.82 -4.52 22.40
N GLY A 332 21.70 -5.09 21.95
CA GLY A 332 20.59 -4.32 21.39
C GLY A 332 19.43 -5.22 21.00
N THR A 333 18.35 -4.60 20.52
CA THR A 333 17.13 -5.30 20.09
C THR A 333 16.73 -4.84 18.70
N LEU A 334 16.40 -5.80 17.84
CA LEU A 334 15.81 -5.58 16.53
C LEU A 334 14.32 -5.90 16.59
N THR A 335 13.49 -5.07 15.97
CA THR A 335 12.04 -5.24 15.94
C THR A 335 11.53 -5.25 14.51
N TRP A 336 10.67 -6.21 14.20
CA TRP A 336 9.90 -6.29 12.95
C TRP A 336 8.46 -5.96 13.27
N ALA A 337 7.86 -5.11 12.44
CA ALA A 337 6.42 -4.94 12.44
C ALA A 337 5.73 -6.23 11.94
N ASP A 338 4.43 -6.33 12.15
CA ASP A 338 3.64 -7.38 11.52
C ASP A 338 3.74 -7.26 9.98
N GLY A 339 3.94 -8.39 9.29
CA GLY A 339 4.18 -8.43 7.85
C GLY A 339 5.57 -8.01 7.38
N ASP A 340 6.43 -7.48 8.26
CA ASP A 340 7.79 -7.05 7.91
C ASP A 340 8.74 -8.26 7.77
N ALA A 341 9.20 -8.49 6.55
CA ALA A 341 10.20 -9.50 6.17
C ALA A 341 11.58 -8.90 5.87
N ALA A 342 11.73 -7.57 5.94
CA ALA A 342 12.97 -6.92 5.55
C ALA A 342 14.11 -7.31 6.49
N GLU A 343 15.28 -7.52 5.93
CA GLU A 343 16.50 -7.75 6.71
C GLU A 343 16.80 -6.52 7.56
N LYS A 344 17.15 -6.74 8.82
CA LYS A 344 17.58 -5.68 9.74
C LYS A 344 19.06 -5.87 10.04
N SER A 345 19.71 -4.79 10.47
CA SER A 345 21.13 -4.85 10.80
C SER A 345 21.46 -4.08 12.06
N PHE A 346 22.55 -4.47 12.69
CA PHE A 346 23.18 -3.75 13.78
C PHE A 346 24.67 -3.58 13.49
N VAL A 347 25.30 -2.64 14.18
CA VAL A 347 26.73 -2.34 14.03
C VAL A 347 27.45 -2.72 15.29
N LEU A 348 28.53 -3.48 15.14
CA LEU A 348 29.49 -3.77 16.20
C LEU A 348 30.74 -2.92 15.95
N ALA A 349 31.23 -2.27 17.01
CA ALA A 349 32.38 -1.39 16.95
C ALA A 349 33.57 -2.01 17.65
N THR A 350 34.77 -1.74 17.16
CA THR A 350 36.04 -2.14 17.79
C THR A 350 36.79 -0.91 18.28
N ALA A 351 37.61 -1.09 19.31
CA ALA A 351 38.56 -0.10 19.77
C ALA A 351 39.95 -0.42 19.23
N ALA A 352 40.87 0.55 19.26
CA ALA A 352 42.28 0.27 18.95
C ALA A 352 42.90 -0.76 19.92
N THR A 353 42.31 -0.93 21.10
CA THR A 353 42.69 -1.90 22.14
C THR A 353 41.94 -3.24 22.05
N SER A 354 41.07 -3.43 21.05
CA SER A 354 40.34 -4.68 20.88
C SER A 354 41.31 -5.87 20.68
N PRO A 355 41.07 -7.02 21.34
CA PRO A 355 41.91 -8.21 21.17
C PRO A 355 41.95 -8.65 19.69
N THR A 356 43.14 -8.71 19.10
CA THR A 356 43.31 -9.08 17.69
C THR A 356 43.59 -10.58 17.55
N GLY A 357 43.18 -11.16 16.42
CA GLY A 357 43.44 -12.57 16.07
C GLY A 357 42.59 -13.59 16.82
N THR A 358 41.77 -13.17 17.79
CA THR A 358 40.82 -14.03 18.53
C THR A 358 39.41 -13.95 17.94
N PRO A 359 38.68 -15.08 17.82
CA PRO A 359 37.27 -15.07 17.41
C PRO A 359 36.37 -14.57 18.55
N HIS A 360 35.47 -13.62 18.26
CA HIS A 360 34.47 -13.11 19.19
C HIS A 360 33.07 -13.58 18.80
N LEU A 361 32.36 -14.19 19.75
CA LEU A 361 31.02 -14.73 19.50
C LEU A 361 29.94 -13.64 19.56
N VAL A 362 29.03 -13.69 18.60
CA VAL A 362 27.81 -12.88 18.54
C VAL A 362 26.61 -13.82 18.58
N VAL A 363 25.63 -13.53 19.44
CA VAL A 363 24.49 -14.42 19.70
C VAL A 363 23.17 -13.66 19.56
N LEU A 364 22.21 -14.23 18.82
CA LEU A 364 20.80 -13.85 18.88
C LEU A 364 20.08 -14.60 20.01
N GLN A 365 19.20 -13.92 20.74
CA GLN A 365 18.52 -14.47 21.89
C GLN A 365 17.14 -13.84 22.13
N ALA A 366 16.31 -14.53 22.91
CA ALA A 366 15.00 -14.08 23.36
C ALA A 366 14.07 -13.59 22.22
N PRO A 367 13.77 -14.40 21.20
CA PRO A 367 12.74 -14.04 20.22
C PRO A 367 11.37 -13.92 20.90
N THR A 368 10.55 -12.97 20.47
CA THR A 368 9.21 -12.72 21.05
C THR A 368 8.08 -13.20 20.12
N ASN A 369 6.85 -13.25 20.66
CA ASN A 369 5.61 -13.46 19.90
C ASN A 369 5.62 -14.69 18.97
N GLY A 370 6.17 -15.81 19.46
CA GLY A 370 6.14 -17.10 18.76
C GLY A 370 7.22 -17.26 17.67
N ALA A 371 8.06 -16.26 17.43
CA ALA A 371 9.22 -16.41 16.55
C ALA A 371 10.25 -17.37 17.17
N THR A 372 11.01 -18.06 16.32
CA THR A 372 12.07 -18.98 16.75
C THR A 372 13.40 -18.56 16.18
N LEU A 373 14.51 -19.07 16.73
CA LEU A 373 15.85 -18.85 16.20
C LEU A 373 16.28 -20.03 15.34
N SER A 374 17.04 -19.75 14.28
CA SER A 374 17.68 -20.81 13.50
C SER A 374 18.63 -21.64 14.36
N THR A 375 18.51 -22.96 14.30
CA THR A 375 19.39 -23.88 15.06
C THR A 375 20.83 -23.87 14.57
N THR A 376 21.08 -23.42 13.34
CA THR A 376 22.41 -23.43 12.71
C THR A 376 23.00 -22.03 12.51
N ALA A 377 22.17 -20.98 12.49
CA ALA A 377 22.59 -19.60 12.20
C ALA A 377 22.11 -18.56 13.23
N ALA A 378 21.86 -18.96 14.49
CA ALA A 378 21.60 -18.02 15.60
C ALA A 378 22.87 -17.37 16.18
N THR A 379 24.05 -17.86 15.81
CA THR A 379 25.35 -17.32 16.26
C THR A 379 26.29 -17.08 15.08
N THR A 380 27.19 -16.10 15.23
CA THR A 380 28.30 -15.84 14.28
C THR A 380 29.58 -15.45 15.02
N ILE A 381 30.70 -15.46 14.31
CA ILE A 381 32.02 -15.06 14.78
C ILE A 381 32.44 -13.75 14.09
N VAL A 382 33.02 -12.84 14.88
CA VAL A 382 33.74 -11.66 14.39
C VAL A 382 35.20 -11.78 14.81
N THR A 383 36.12 -11.72 13.86
CA THR A 383 37.57 -11.71 14.12
C THR A 383 38.12 -10.30 13.93
N VAL A 384 38.78 -9.76 14.97
CA VAL A 384 39.44 -8.45 14.87
C VAL A 384 40.83 -8.62 14.26
N LEU A 385 41.07 -7.97 13.13
CA LEU A 385 42.37 -7.91 12.48
C LEU A 385 43.23 -6.80 13.09
N PRO A 386 44.56 -6.97 13.12
CA PRO A 386 45.48 -5.89 13.45
C PRO A 386 45.21 -4.68 12.57
N LEU A 387 45.49 -3.47 13.10
CA LEU A 387 45.51 -2.27 12.28
C LEU A 387 46.57 -2.49 11.17
N GLU A 388 46.17 -2.53 9.89
CA GLU A 388 47.16 -2.57 8.81
C GLU A 388 47.90 -1.22 8.75
N PRO A 389 49.24 -1.21 8.82
CA PRO A 389 50.00 0.03 8.73
C PRO A 389 50.07 0.50 7.27
N TYR A 390 49.00 1.12 6.75
CA TYR A 390 49.14 1.99 5.59
C TYR A 390 49.79 3.30 6.05
N ALA A 391 51.12 3.30 6.14
CA ALA A 391 51.91 4.48 6.45
C ALA A 391 52.41 5.12 5.14
N VAL A 392 51.88 6.28 4.77
CA VAL A 392 52.71 7.26 4.04
C VAL A 392 53.60 7.91 5.10
N SER A 393 54.86 7.50 5.17
CA SER A 393 55.82 8.05 6.10
C SER A 393 56.44 9.34 5.55
N VAL A 394 55.88 10.49 5.92
CA VAL A 394 56.63 11.76 5.85
C VAL A 394 57.66 11.71 6.97
N THR A 395 58.95 11.67 6.63
CA THR A 395 60.02 11.71 7.62
C THR A 395 60.37 13.16 7.91
N VAL A 396 59.95 13.68 9.06
CA VAL A 396 60.46 14.96 9.59
C VAL A 396 61.62 14.65 10.53
N THR A 397 62.84 14.99 10.15
CA THR A 397 64.01 14.89 11.02
C THR A 397 64.11 16.16 11.87
N ILE A 398 63.85 16.04 13.17
CA ILE A 398 64.09 17.13 14.12
C ILE A 398 65.46 16.91 14.74
N LEU A 399 66.42 17.80 14.44
CA LEU A 399 67.72 17.82 15.11
C LEU A 399 67.54 18.39 16.53
N ALA A 400 67.13 17.55 17.47
CA ALA A 400 67.17 17.86 18.89
C ALA A 400 68.45 17.29 19.54
N PRO A 401 69.10 17.98 20.48
CA PRO A 401 70.18 17.39 21.26
C PRO A 401 69.67 16.16 22.04
N PRO A 402 70.55 15.18 22.35
CA PRO A 402 70.21 13.82 22.81
C PRO A 402 69.44 13.70 24.15
N TYR A 403 68.99 14.79 24.77
CA TYR A 403 68.47 14.79 26.14
C TYR A 403 67.18 15.60 26.34
N THR A 404 66.19 15.48 25.46
CA THR A 404 64.81 15.90 25.82
C THR A 404 63.79 14.84 25.45
N ALA A 405 63.42 14.02 26.43
CA ALA A 405 62.20 13.22 26.37
C ALA A 405 61.00 14.16 26.52
N LEU A 406 60.30 14.44 25.43
CA LEU A 406 59.02 15.15 25.47
C LEU A 406 57.93 14.16 25.93
N ASN A 407 57.71 14.12 27.24
CA ASN A 407 56.65 13.37 27.92
C ASN A 407 55.81 14.38 28.75
N PRO A 408 54.46 14.45 28.66
CA PRO A 408 53.54 13.56 27.96
C PRO A 408 53.21 13.93 26.51
N SER A 409 52.66 12.95 25.79
CA SER A 409 52.08 13.07 24.45
C SER A 409 51.05 14.21 24.37
N ARG A 410 51.22 15.13 23.42
CA ARG A 410 50.29 16.23 23.13
C ARG A 410 49.75 16.10 21.70
N ALA A 411 48.48 16.44 21.50
CA ALA A 411 47.85 16.55 20.17
C ALA A 411 48.23 17.89 19.52
N PHE A 412 48.41 17.90 18.20
CA PHE A 412 48.63 19.14 17.43
C PHE A 412 48.01 19.05 16.02
N SER A 413 47.75 20.22 15.42
CA SER A 413 47.22 20.36 14.06
C SER A 413 48.34 20.66 13.07
N LEU A 414 48.41 19.90 11.97
CA LEU A 414 49.35 20.11 10.87
C LEU A 414 48.61 20.70 9.67
N VAL A 415 49.16 21.73 9.03
CA VAL A 415 48.54 22.35 7.85
C VAL A 415 49.51 22.26 6.67
N LEU A 416 49.19 21.43 5.68
CA LEU A 416 49.86 21.45 4.38
C LEU A 416 49.38 22.69 3.61
N THR A 417 50.31 23.58 3.30
CA THR A 417 50.04 24.81 2.54
C THR A 417 50.91 24.86 1.29
N THR A 418 50.40 25.53 0.25
CA THR A 418 51.30 26.18 -0.72
C THR A 418 51.58 27.60 -0.22
N PRO A 419 52.61 28.32 -0.73
CA PRO A 419 52.97 29.66 -0.26
C PRO A 419 51.84 30.70 -0.31
N THR A 420 50.71 30.41 -0.95
CA THR A 420 49.62 31.37 -1.18
C THR A 420 48.22 30.90 -0.78
N ASN A 421 47.99 29.65 -0.33
CA ASN A 421 46.66 29.23 0.12
C ASN A 421 46.66 28.05 1.12
N THR A 422 45.86 28.19 2.17
CA THR A 422 45.57 27.16 3.20
C THR A 422 44.51 26.18 2.68
N ARG A 423 44.76 24.87 2.74
CA ARG A 423 43.90 23.84 2.10
C ARG A 423 43.58 22.60 2.95
N LEU A 424 43.91 22.57 4.24
CA LEU A 424 43.37 21.59 5.19
C LEU A 424 42.54 22.33 6.24
N GLY A 425 41.31 21.87 6.48
CA GLY A 425 40.35 22.53 7.39
C GLY A 425 40.81 22.56 8.85
N ALA A 426 40.15 23.39 9.67
CA ALA A 426 40.56 23.75 11.03
C ALA A 426 40.50 22.63 12.11
N PHE A 427 40.28 21.36 11.75
CA PHE A 427 39.99 20.29 12.73
C PHE A 427 40.69 18.93 12.50
N ALA A 428 41.75 18.83 11.69
CA ALA A 428 42.52 17.59 11.59
C ALA A 428 43.50 17.45 12.78
N GLN A 429 43.06 16.80 13.86
CA GLN A 429 43.97 16.29 14.91
C GLN A 429 44.54 14.95 14.44
N LEU A 430 45.84 14.91 14.14
CA LEU A 430 46.53 13.70 13.66
C LEU A 430 47.37 13.10 14.81
N PRO A 431 47.20 11.82 15.17
CA PRO A 431 48.00 11.19 16.22
C PRO A 431 49.45 11.02 15.75
N VAL A 432 50.39 11.56 16.52
CA VAL A 432 51.82 11.46 16.24
C VAL A 432 52.44 10.39 17.11
N ARG A 433 53.11 9.41 16.49
CA ARG A 433 53.99 8.47 17.19
C ARG A 433 55.44 8.90 16.98
N PHE A 434 56.19 9.03 18.07
CA PHE A 434 57.63 9.20 18.04
C PHE A 434 58.30 7.83 17.98
N ASP A 435 59.16 7.60 17.00
CA ASP A 435 60.07 6.45 17.01
C ASP A 435 61.39 6.79 17.74
N TRP A 436 62.20 5.78 18.05
CA TRP A 436 63.49 5.94 18.75
C TRP A 436 64.55 6.79 18.00
N PHE A 437 64.22 7.37 16.84
CA PHE A 437 65.16 8.12 15.99
C PHE A 437 64.72 9.56 15.67
N ASN A 438 63.90 10.19 16.53
CA ASN A 438 63.44 11.58 16.36
C ASN A 438 62.66 11.85 15.06
N LYS A 439 61.92 10.86 14.56
CA LYS A 439 61.03 11.01 13.40
C LYS A 439 59.58 11.14 13.83
N VAL A 440 58.86 12.06 13.18
CA VAL A 440 57.41 12.23 13.31
C VAL A 440 56.75 11.69 12.05
N GLN A 441 55.95 10.63 12.16
CA GLN A 441 55.13 10.10 11.06
C GLN A 441 53.69 10.59 11.19
N ILE A 442 53.11 11.06 10.08
CA ILE A 442 51.75 11.63 10.02
C ILE A 442 50.95 10.86 8.97
N GLN A 443 49.85 10.24 9.41
CA GLN A 443 48.96 9.45 8.55
C GLN A 443 47.79 10.31 8.07
N VAL A 444 47.76 10.66 6.79
CA VAL A 444 46.70 11.49 6.20
C VAL A 444 45.38 10.71 6.13
N GLY A 445 44.27 11.32 6.56
CA GLY A 445 42.93 10.71 6.49
C GLY A 445 42.41 10.59 5.05
N ALA A 446 41.46 9.67 4.82
CA ALA A 446 40.95 9.38 3.47
C ALA A 446 40.39 10.61 2.73
N ASN A 447 39.69 11.50 3.42
CA ASN A 447 39.15 12.74 2.82
C ASN A 447 40.25 13.73 2.44
N ASP A 448 41.27 13.89 3.30
CA ASP A 448 42.39 14.80 3.07
C ASP A 448 43.30 14.29 1.95
N PHE A 449 43.44 12.95 1.85
CA PHE A 449 44.12 12.29 0.75
C PHE A 449 43.42 12.59 -0.57
N VAL A 450 42.09 12.46 -0.65
CA VAL A 450 41.29 12.78 -1.84
C VAL A 450 41.41 14.27 -2.23
N GLN A 451 41.46 15.20 -1.27
CA GLN A 451 41.66 16.61 -1.57
C GLN A 451 43.07 16.93 -2.08
N LEU A 452 44.11 16.30 -1.54
CA LEU A 452 45.49 16.41 -2.05
C LEU A 452 45.60 15.86 -3.47
N GLN A 453 44.95 14.72 -3.70
CA GLN A 453 44.81 14.07 -5.00
C GLN A 453 44.20 15.03 -6.05
N GLN A 454 43.17 15.78 -5.69
CA GLN A 454 42.52 16.77 -6.57
C GLN A 454 43.31 18.08 -6.79
N ALA A 455 44.47 18.25 -6.16
CA ALA A 455 45.28 19.46 -6.28
C ALA A 455 46.45 19.21 -7.27
N PRO A 456 46.31 19.55 -8.57
CA PRO A 456 47.23 19.12 -9.63
C PRO A 456 48.67 19.65 -9.49
N THR A 457 48.91 20.60 -8.59
CA THR A 457 50.20 21.27 -8.40
C THR A 457 50.80 21.07 -7.01
N VAL A 458 50.18 20.26 -6.15
CA VAL A 458 50.60 20.07 -4.75
C VAL A 458 51.16 18.66 -4.58
N ALA A 459 52.30 18.55 -3.89
CA ALA A 459 52.92 17.27 -3.58
C ALA A 459 53.14 16.36 -4.80
N THR A 460 53.55 16.94 -5.93
CA THR A 460 53.98 16.20 -7.14
C THR A 460 55.50 16.04 -7.20
N THR A 461 56.22 16.97 -6.56
CA THR A 461 57.67 17.00 -6.39
C THR A 461 58.04 17.61 -5.03
N ALA A 462 59.28 17.41 -4.59
CA ALA A 462 59.87 18.08 -3.42
C ALA A 462 59.67 19.61 -3.42
N ALA A 463 59.72 20.26 -4.59
CA ALA A 463 59.54 21.71 -4.73
C ALA A 463 58.09 22.20 -4.54
N THR A 464 57.13 21.29 -4.68
CA THR A 464 55.68 21.55 -4.58
C THR A 464 55.06 20.99 -3.30
N ALA A 465 55.89 20.39 -2.43
CA ALA A 465 55.51 19.86 -1.15
C ALA A 465 56.14 20.73 -0.07
N ALA A 466 55.33 21.52 0.63
CA ALA A 466 55.79 22.36 1.72
C ALA A 466 54.97 22.12 2.98
N LEU A 467 55.66 22.12 4.12
CA LEU A 467 55.10 21.89 5.43
C LEU A 467 54.99 23.23 6.16
N SER A 468 53.81 23.53 6.71
CA SER A 468 53.59 24.72 7.53
C SER A 468 52.98 24.33 8.86
N PHE A 469 53.28 25.12 9.89
CA PHE A 469 52.80 24.89 11.25
C PHE A 469 52.15 26.15 11.81
N GLN A 470 51.18 25.98 12.71
CA GLN A 470 50.59 27.11 13.42
C GLN A 470 51.57 27.68 14.46
N PRO A 471 51.45 28.96 14.83
CA PRO A 471 52.25 29.55 15.92
C PRO A 471 52.11 28.75 17.21
N GLY A 472 53.23 28.45 17.87
CA GLY A 472 53.26 27.63 19.10
C GLY A 472 53.48 26.12 18.87
N PHE A 473 53.82 25.69 17.65
CA PHE A 473 54.17 24.31 17.31
C PHE A 473 55.34 23.72 18.13
N ALA A 474 56.34 24.54 18.48
CA ALA A 474 57.42 24.18 19.38
C ALA A 474 57.85 25.38 20.24
N ASN A 475 58.25 25.15 21.50
CA ASN A 475 58.82 26.17 22.40
C ASN A 475 60.32 26.43 22.15
N TYR A 476 60.91 25.76 21.17
CA TYR A 476 62.34 25.81 20.87
C TYR A 476 62.53 25.84 19.34
N ASP A 477 63.33 26.79 18.83
CA ASP A 477 63.80 26.78 17.45
C ASP A 477 64.95 25.78 17.33
N ASN A 478 64.69 24.62 16.75
CA ASN A 478 65.66 23.55 16.52
C ASN A 478 66.10 23.47 15.04
N LEU A 479 65.64 24.39 14.18
CA LEU A 479 66.00 24.44 12.77
C LEU A 479 67.14 25.42 12.48
N GLN A 480 67.30 26.47 13.29
CA GLN A 480 68.38 27.46 13.12
C GLN A 480 69.18 27.80 14.39
N CYS A 481 68.94 27.13 15.52
CA CYS A 481 69.66 27.45 16.74
C CYS A 481 71.10 26.90 16.75
N LYS A 482 72.07 27.79 16.97
CA LYS A 482 73.50 27.47 17.10
C LYS A 482 73.98 27.36 18.56
N SER A 483 73.06 27.34 19.54
CA SER A 483 73.42 27.36 20.96
C SER A 483 73.60 25.96 21.55
N THR A 484 74.62 25.79 22.39
CA THR A 484 74.93 24.53 23.09
C THR A 484 74.35 24.46 24.52
N ARG A 485 73.64 25.51 24.98
CA ARG A 485 73.03 25.56 26.33
C ARG A 485 71.55 25.16 26.31
N ILE A 486 71.10 24.45 27.35
CA ILE A 486 69.74 23.91 27.52
C ILE A 486 68.60 24.95 27.36
N GLN A 487 68.87 26.25 27.59
CA GLN A 487 67.89 27.33 27.39
C GLN A 487 68.27 28.34 26.31
N GLY A 488 69.36 28.10 25.56
CA GLY A 488 69.87 29.07 24.59
C GLY A 488 69.05 29.19 23.29
N CYS A 489 68.08 28.31 23.09
CA CYS A 489 67.18 28.27 21.93
C CYS A 489 65.71 28.49 22.30
N TRP A 490 65.44 28.92 23.54
CA TRP A 490 64.07 29.11 24.03
C TRP A 490 63.49 30.39 23.43
N GLN A 491 62.50 30.25 22.54
CA GLN A 491 61.70 31.35 22.03
C GLN A 491 60.23 31.08 22.42
N PRO A 492 59.51 32.04 23.04
CA PRO A 492 58.17 31.80 23.58
C PRO A 492 57.13 31.44 22.51
N LEU A 493 57.38 31.79 21.26
CA LEU A 493 56.54 31.45 20.11
C LEU A 493 57.44 31.34 18.88
N MET A 494 57.46 30.17 18.23
CA MET A 494 57.87 30.14 16.81
C MET A 494 56.88 31.00 16.02
N LEU A 495 57.37 32.09 15.43
CA LEU A 495 56.64 32.90 14.45
C LEU A 495 56.29 32.01 13.24
N PRO A 496 55.20 32.28 12.49
CA PRO A 496 54.86 31.52 11.29
C PRO A 496 56.03 31.58 10.31
N GLN A 497 56.78 30.48 10.21
CA GLN A 497 57.87 30.40 9.25
C GLN A 497 57.31 30.14 7.86
N SER A 498 57.98 30.69 6.85
CA SER A 498 57.78 30.34 5.45
C SER A 498 57.69 28.83 5.28
N PRO A 499 56.79 28.31 4.42
CA PRO A 499 56.59 26.87 4.24
C PRO A 499 57.92 26.14 4.02
N ILE A 500 58.19 25.12 4.84
CA ILE A 500 59.43 24.33 4.76
C ILE A 500 59.30 23.35 3.61
N LEU A 501 60.15 23.47 2.59
CA LEU A 501 60.17 22.53 1.47
C LEU A 501 60.59 21.13 1.93
N VAL A 502 59.90 20.11 1.41
CA VAL A 502 60.25 18.71 1.64
C VAL A 502 61.57 18.40 0.92
N THR A 503 62.57 17.88 1.63
CA THR A 503 63.90 17.58 1.07
C THR A 503 63.95 16.24 0.34
N THR A 504 63.14 15.27 0.78
CA THR A 504 63.01 13.94 0.16
C THR A 504 61.56 13.65 -0.13
N PHE A 505 61.22 13.55 -1.41
CA PHE A 505 59.87 13.27 -1.89
C PHE A 505 59.90 12.02 -2.77
N VAL A 506 59.05 11.03 -2.46
CA VAL A 506 58.84 9.85 -3.29
C VAL A 506 57.52 10.02 -4.01
N ALA A 507 57.59 10.20 -5.33
CA ALA A 507 56.41 10.33 -6.16
C ALA A 507 55.65 9.00 -6.23
N ASP A 508 54.33 9.09 -6.31
CA ASP A 508 53.49 7.93 -6.59
C ASP A 508 53.66 7.52 -8.05
N VAL A 509 54.27 6.36 -8.27
CA VAL A 509 54.54 5.78 -9.59
C VAL A 509 53.64 4.59 -9.90
N VAL A 510 52.71 4.24 -8.99
CA VAL A 510 51.85 3.06 -9.15
C VAL A 510 50.62 3.45 -9.96
N GLY A 511 50.43 2.88 -11.14
CA GLY A 511 49.25 3.20 -11.94
C GLY A 511 47.94 2.59 -11.40
N PRO A 512 46.78 3.18 -11.75
CA PRO A 512 45.48 2.70 -11.29
C PRO A 512 45.06 1.39 -11.95
N SER A 513 44.19 0.64 -11.29
CA SER A 513 43.57 -0.59 -11.80
C SER A 513 42.05 -0.55 -11.61
N LEU A 514 41.31 -1.31 -12.41
CA LEU A 514 39.85 -1.42 -12.29
C LEU A 514 39.54 -2.56 -11.30
N SER A 515 39.08 -2.19 -10.12
CA SER A 515 38.76 -3.14 -9.05
C SER A 515 37.41 -3.82 -9.26
N ARG A 516 36.44 -3.10 -9.84
CA ARG A 516 35.08 -3.61 -10.06
C ARG A 516 34.42 -2.98 -11.28
N PHE A 517 33.70 -3.79 -12.04
CA PHE A 517 32.79 -3.35 -13.10
C PHE A 517 31.42 -4.02 -12.92
N THR A 518 30.35 -3.25 -13.06
CA THR A 518 28.95 -3.75 -13.13
C THR A 518 28.19 -3.03 -14.23
N TYR A 519 27.24 -3.72 -14.84
CA TYR A 519 26.32 -3.18 -15.83
C TYR A 519 24.91 -3.71 -15.56
N ASP A 520 23.93 -2.82 -15.45
CA ASP A 520 22.52 -3.13 -15.14
C ASP A 520 21.56 -2.78 -16.30
N GLN A 521 22.07 -2.79 -17.53
CA GLN A 521 21.36 -2.40 -18.76
C GLN A 521 21.03 -0.91 -18.88
N GLN A 522 21.27 -0.09 -17.86
CA GLN A 522 21.03 1.36 -17.90
C GLN A 522 22.25 2.18 -17.47
N TYR A 523 23.01 1.66 -16.51
CA TYR A 523 24.19 2.28 -15.92
C TYR A 523 25.37 1.30 -15.91
N ILE A 524 26.52 1.81 -16.29
CA ILE A 524 27.81 1.15 -16.10
C ILE A 524 28.46 1.77 -14.88
N GLN A 525 28.88 0.94 -13.93
CA GLN A 525 29.65 1.39 -12.79
C GLN A 525 31.05 0.79 -12.81
N LEU A 526 32.04 1.65 -12.67
CA LEU A 526 33.46 1.33 -12.69
C LEU A 526 34.07 1.82 -11.39
N ARG A 527 34.63 0.90 -10.60
CA ARG A 527 35.38 1.25 -9.40
C ARG A 527 36.86 1.05 -9.65
N PHE A 528 37.63 2.12 -9.56
CA PHE A 528 39.07 2.11 -9.71
C PHE A 528 39.77 1.96 -8.35
N SER A 529 41.04 1.58 -8.35
CA SER A 529 41.86 1.55 -7.14
C SER A 529 42.37 2.93 -6.72
N LYS A 530 42.30 3.93 -7.62
CA LYS A 530 42.66 5.33 -7.39
C LYS A 530 41.69 6.27 -8.11
N VAL A 531 41.73 7.55 -7.76
CA VAL A 531 40.94 8.59 -8.42
C VAL A 531 41.47 8.82 -9.83
N MET A 532 40.59 8.67 -10.82
CA MET A 532 40.92 8.76 -12.25
C MET A 532 40.74 10.18 -12.79
N ASP A 533 41.54 10.59 -13.78
CA ASP A 533 41.37 11.84 -14.50
C ASP A 533 40.25 11.71 -15.55
N ARG A 534 39.12 12.39 -15.31
CA ARG A 534 37.96 12.38 -16.21
C ARG A 534 38.25 12.95 -17.59
N SER A 535 39.24 13.83 -17.74
CA SER A 535 39.61 14.41 -19.05
C SER A 535 40.25 13.37 -19.99
N THR A 536 40.79 12.29 -19.43
CA THR A 536 41.38 11.18 -20.20
C THR A 536 40.34 10.18 -20.70
N PHE A 537 39.06 10.36 -20.36
CA PHE A 537 37.98 9.48 -20.80
C PHE A 537 37.48 9.87 -22.20
N GLN A 538 37.78 9.05 -23.21
CA GLN A 538 37.37 9.28 -24.60
C GLN A 538 36.07 8.53 -24.95
N PHE A 539 36.15 7.20 -25.08
CA PHE A 539 35.04 6.31 -25.44
C PHE A 539 35.22 4.95 -24.78
N MET A 540 34.14 4.20 -24.61
CA MET A 540 34.16 2.89 -23.95
C MET A 540 33.30 1.91 -24.74
N HIS A 541 33.68 0.64 -24.73
CA HIS A 541 32.91 -0.42 -25.37
C HIS A 541 32.42 -1.44 -24.36
N LEU A 542 31.25 -2.02 -24.63
CA LEU A 542 30.80 -3.25 -24.01
C LEU A 542 30.95 -4.39 -25.02
N CYS A 543 31.47 -5.52 -24.55
CA CYS A 543 31.82 -6.66 -25.37
C CYS A 543 31.18 -7.95 -24.84
N ASP A 544 31.08 -8.95 -25.72
CA ASP A 544 30.53 -10.28 -25.44
C ASP A 544 31.50 -11.20 -24.69
N SER A 545 32.82 -10.95 -24.76
CA SER A 545 33.87 -11.84 -24.26
C SER A 545 35.15 -11.09 -23.84
N LEU A 546 36.06 -11.78 -23.13
CA LEU A 546 37.40 -11.25 -22.77
C LEU A 546 38.26 -10.94 -23.98
N VAL A 547 38.03 -11.62 -25.11
CA VAL A 547 38.78 -11.45 -26.36
C VAL A 547 38.27 -10.25 -27.15
N ALA A 548 37.15 -9.65 -26.73
CA ALA A 548 36.54 -8.48 -27.37
C ALA A 548 36.23 -8.71 -28.86
N THR A 549 35.72 -9.90 -29.20
CA THR A 549 35.38 -10.29 -30.58
C THR A 549 34.17 -9.55 -31.14
N ASN A 550 33.17 -9.28 -30.31
CA ASN A 550 32.03 -8.45 -30.65
C ASN A 550 31.85 -7.37 -29.58
N CYS A 551 31.96 -6.10 -29.99
CA CYS A 551 31.92 -4.97 -29.08
C CYS A 551 31.05 -3.84 -29.66
N ILE A 552 30.23 -3.25 -28.80
CA ILE A 552 29.42 -2.07 -29.13
C ILE A 552 29.98 -0.89 -28.34
N GLY A 553 30.36 0.15 -29.06
CA GLY A 553 30.76 1.42 -28.47
C GLY A 553 29.57 2.17 -27.89
N LEU A 554 29.79 2.84 -26.78
CA LEU A 554 28.78 3.76 -26.26
C LEU A 554 28.53 4.89 -27.27
N SER A 555 27.26 5.12 -27.61
CA SER A 555 26.87 6.21 -28.51
C SER A 555 27.19 7.59 -27.91
N ALA A 556 27.28 8.63 -28.76
CA ALA A 556 27.45 10.03 -28.33
C ALA A 556 26.45 10.51 -27.25
N PRO A 557 25.17 10.08 -27.22
CA PRO A 557 24.26 10.41 -26.12
C PRO A 557 24.57 9.72 -24.78
N SER A 558 25.32 8.62 -24.75
CA SER A 558 25.75 8.00 -23.48
C SER A 558 26.77 8.92 -22.78
N ARG A 559 26.60 9.18 -21.47
CA ARG A 559 27.39 10.20 -20.75
C ARG A 559 27.88 9.71 -19.39
N LEU A 560 29.11 10.08 -19.04
CA LEU A 560 29.63 9.95 -17.68
C LEU A 560 28.86 10.92 -16.78
N ILE A 561 28.23 10.41 -15.71
CA ILE A 561 27.41 11.22 -14.82
C ILE A 561 28.31 12.25 -14.08
N PRO A 562 27.97 13.56 -14.14
CA PRO A 562 28.70 14.60 -13.41
C PRO A 562 28.64 14.42 -11.89
N ARG A 563 29.63 14.95 -11.16
CA ARG A 563 29.60 15.03 -9.69
C ARG A 563 28.54 16.06 -9.25
N GLY A 564 27.74 15.80 -8.22
CA GLY A 564 26.85 16.83 -7.64
C GLY A 564 27.68 17.87 -6.88
N SER A 565 27.51 19.20 -7.03
CA SER A 565 26.26 19.97 -7.03
C SER A 565 26.28 21.04 -8.14
N TYR A 566 25.32 21.02 -9.07
CA TYR A 566 25.12 22.13 -10.01
C TYR A 566 24.15 23.15 -9.39
N LYS A 567 24.56 24.42 -9.35
CA LYS A 567 23.63 25.52 -9.06
C LYS A 567 22.65 25.66 -10.22
N HIS A 568 21.37 25.76 -9.87
CA HIS A 568 20.19 25.71 -10.72
C HIS A 568 20.04 26.83 -11.78
N SER A 569 21.08 27.62 -12.09
CA SER A 569 20.89 28.92 -12.77
C SER A 569 21.51 29.09 -14.17
N GLN A 570 21.99 28.04 -14.84
CA GLN A 570 22.54 28.17 -16.21
C GLN A 570 22.26 26.97 -17.15
N LEU A 571 21.15 26.24 -16.98
CA LEU A 571 20.69 25.34 -18.05
C LEU A 571 19.91 26.16 -19.08
N GLN A 572 20.50 26.30 -20.28
CA GLN A 572 19.77 26.81 -21.43
C GLN A 572 18.70 25.80 -21.84
N LEU A 573 17.54 26.32 -22.23
CA LEU A 573 16.31 25.61 -22.59
C LEU A 573 16.46 24.62 -23.79
N SER A 574 17.66 24.44 -24.33
CA SER A 574 17.96 23.51 -25.43
C SER A 574 18.19 22.06 -24.97
N ASP A 575 18.43 21.81 -23.68
CA ASP A 575 18.72 20.46 -23.15
C ASP A 575 17.45 19.68 -22.74
N VAL A 576 16.27 20.30 -22.80
CA VAL A 576 14.99 19.71 -22.34
C VAL A 576 14.28 18.87 -23.42
N ALA A 577 14.84 18.76 -24.63
CA ALA A 577 14.17 18.09 -25.75
C ALA A 577 14.39 16.56 -25.85
N ALA A 578 15.12 15.93 -24.92
CA ALA A 578 15.42 14.50 -24.97
C ALA A 578 15.19 13.77 -23.64
N GLY A 579 13.96 13.83 -23.10
CA GLY A 579 13.44 12.85 -22.13
C GLY A 579 14.31 12.55 -20.91
N GLU A 580 14.99 13.56 -20.35
CA GLU A 580 15.97 13.34 -19.29
C GLU A 580 15.31 13.19 -17.92
N ALA A 581 15.71 12.12 -17.23
CA ALA A 581 15.29 11.79 -15.89
C ALA A 581 15.66 12.89 -14.89
N THR A 582 14.71 13.18 -14.02
CA THR A 582 14.87 13.96 -12.79
C THR A 582 16.16 13.62 -12.06
N THR A 583 16.90 14.66 -11.69
CA THR A 583 18.05 14.70 -10.77
C THR A 583 18.07 13.55 -9.74
N THR A 584 18.74 12.44 -10.06
CA THR A 584 19.12 11.44 -9.07
C THR A 584 20.39 11.91 -8.40
N THR A 585 20.30 12.38 -7.15
CA THR A 585 21.46 12.51 -6.26
C THR A 585 21.92 11.11 -5.86
N LEU A 586 22.62 10.42 -6.77
CA LEU A 586 23.29 9.16 -6.45
C LEU A 586 24.43 9.48 -5.46
N PRO A 587 24.52 8.78 -4.32
CA PRO A 587 25.60 8.99 -3.37
C PRO A 587 26.92 8.54 -3.99
N PHE A 588 27.80 9.48 -4.33
CA PHE A 588 29.17 9.16 -4.69
C PHE A 588 29.95 8.82 -3.41
N PRO A 589 30.77 7.75 -3.40
CA PRO A 589 31.67 7.50 -2.28
C PRO A 589 32.63 8.68 -2.14
N VAL A 590 32.96 9.04 -0.90
CA VAL A 590 33.83 10.18 -0.57
C VAL A 590 35.24 10.00 -1.15
N ASP A 591 35.62 8.76 -1.47
CA ASP A 591 36.89 8.40 -2.11
C ASP A 591 36.96 8.70 -3.61
N GLU A 592 35.84 9.06 -4.25
CA GLU A 592 35.71 9.36 -5.69
C GLU A 592 36.26 8.30 -6.67
N THR A 593 36.45 7.07 -6.20
CA THR A 593 36.95 5.95 -7.02
C THR A 593 35.87 5.34 -7.92
N LEU A 594 34.61 5.74 -7.75
CA LEU A 594 33.45 5.23 -8.47
C LEU A 594 33.04 6.16 -9.61
N TRP A 595 33.01 5.62 -10.82
CA TRP A 595 32.50 6.27 -12.01
C TRP A 595 31.19 5.60 -12.43
N ILE A 596 30.18 6.41 -12.75
CA ILE A 596 28.87 5.96 -13.23
C ILE A 596 28.64 6.54 -14.62
N VAL A 597 28.39 5.68 -15.60
CA VAL A 597 28.11 6.05 -16.99
C VAL A 597 26.67 5.67 -17.29
N TRP A 598 25.88 6.63 -17.75
CA TRP A 598 24.54 6.35 -18.28
C TRP A 598 24.63 5.89 -19.72
N VAL A 599 23.91 4.82 -20.05
CA VAL A 599 23.88 4.23 -21.38
C VAL A 599 22.57 4.63 -22.07
N SER A 600 22.67 5.25 -23.26
CA SER A 600 21.49 5.73 -23.96
C SER A 600 20.56 4.58 -24.39
N PRO A 601 19.23 4.76 -24.42
CA PRO A 601 18.29 3.72 -24.82
C PRO A 601 18.60 3.12 -26.20
N SER A 602 19.09 3.95 -27.12
CA SER A 602 19.54 3.49 -28.45
C SER A 602 20.73 2.53 -28.38
N THR A 603 21.69 2.76 -27.48
CA THR A 603 22.82 1.86 -27.25
C THR A 603 22.36 0.58 -26.55
N VAL A 604 21.45 0.67 -25.58
CA VAL A 604 20.86 -0.49 -24.89
C VAL A 604 20.15 -1.41 -25.89
N ALA A 605 19.38 -0.85 -26.82
CA ALA A 605 18.73 -1.62 -27.87
C ALA A 605 19.74 -2.37 -28.77
N GLN A 606 20.85 -1.71 -29.14
CA GLN A 606 21.93 -2.33 -29.91
C GLN A 606 22.62 -3.46 -29.14
N LEU A 607 22.91 -3.25 -27.85
CA LEU A 607 23.51 -4.24 -26.96
C LEU A 607 22.63 -5.48 -26.82
N ASN A 608 21.33 -5.28 -26.59
CA ASN A 608 20.36 -6.37 -26.48
C ASN A 608 20.23 -7.17 -27.78
N ALA A 609 20.22 -6.50 -28.94
CA ALA A 609 20.19 -7.16 -30.25
C ALA A 609 21.45 -7.99 -30.52
N ALA A 610 22.60 -7.58 -29.98
CA ALA A 610 23.86 -8.30 -30.08
C ALA A 610 24.09 -9.35 -28.98
N GLY A 611 23.14 -9.50 -28.04
CA GLY A 611 23.28 -10.41 -26.90
C GLY A 611 24.32 -9.98 -25.86
N ILE A 612 24.81 -8.75 -25.93
CA ILE A 612 25.83 -8.19 -25.03
C ILE A 612 25.12 -7.57 -23.82
N GLY A 613 25.64 -7.80 -22.61
CA GLY A 613 25.08 -7.18 -21.41
C GLY A 613 23.88 -7.90 -20.77
N LEU A 614 23.41 -9.01 -21.36
CA LEU A 614 22.22 -9.75 -20.89
C LEU A 614 22.50 -10.63 -19.67
N THR A 615 23.70 -11.21 -19.60
CA THR A 615 24.15 -12.05 -18.48
C THR A 615 25.58 -11.66 -18.10
N ARG A 616 26.06 -12.07 -16.92
CA ARG A 616 27.47 -11.89 -16.56
C ARG A 616 28.42 -12.49 -17.60
N GLY A 617 28.05 -13.62 -18.21
CA GLY A 617 28.82 -14.33 -19.22
C GLY A 617 28.97 -13.55 -20.53
N THR A 618 28.16 -12.51 -20.75
CA THR A 618 28.13 -11.70 -21.97
C THR A 618 28.38 -10.22 -21.67
N SER A 619 28.91 -9.90 -20.49
CA SER A 619 29.10 -8.52 -20.02
C SER A 619 30.58 -8.26 -19.74
N PHE A 620 31.28 -7.70 -20.72
CA PHE A 620 32.68 -7.28 -20.59
C PHE A 620 32.79 -5.79 -20.90
N VAL A 621 33.57 -5.05 -20.12
CA VAL A 621 33.89 -3.66 -20.42
C VAL A 621 35.27 -3.60 -21.05
N SER A 622 35.38 -2.91 -22.18
CA SER A 622 36.66 -2.53 -22.76
C SER A 622 36.89 -1.04 -22.51
N LEU A 623 37.89 -0.74 -21.69
CA LEU A 623 38.27 0.62 -21.32
C LEU A 623 39.18 1.23 -22.41
N PRO A 624 39.08 2.55 -22.67
CA PRO A 624 39.90 3.20 -23.67
C PRO A 624 41.39 3.15 -23.33
N PRO A 625 42.27 3.10 -24.35
CA PRO A 625 43.70 3.29 -24.13
C PRO A 625 43.96 4.73 -23.66
N GLY A 626 44.94 4.90 -22.76
CA GLY A 626 45.38 6.22 -22.32
C GLY A 626 44.67 6.78 -21.08
N LEU A 627 43.84 5.98 -20.39
CA LEU A 627 43.33 6.34 -19.06
C LEU A 627 44.49 6.59 -18.09
N ARG A 628 44.40 7.69 -17.35
CA ARG A 628 45.37 8.05 -16.30
C ARG A 628 44.66 8.36 -15.00
N ASP A 629 45.36 8.13 -13.89
CA ASP A 629 44.98 8.80 -12.65
C ASP A 629 45.30 10.30 -12.75
N ILE A 630 44.78 11.06 -11.80
CA ILE A 630 45.02 12.51 -11.69
C ILE A 630 46.49 12.87 -11.43
N GLN A 631 47.32 11.91 -11.02
CA GLN A 631 48.79 12.06 -10.90
C GLN A 631 49.52 11.76 -12.22
N GLY A 632 48.79 11.38 -13.27
CA GLY A 632 49.33 11.10 -14.60
C GLY A 632 49.86 9.68 -14.79
N ASN A 633 49.73 8.80 -13.80
CA ASN A 633 50.12 7.40 -13.94
C ASN A 633 49.15 6.67 -14.88
N ALA A 634 49.71 5.91 -15.82
CA ALA A 634 48.92 5.15 -16.78
C ALA A 634 48.22 3.97 -16.11
N PHE A 635 46.96 3.73 -16.48
CA PHE A 635 46.18 2.56 -16.05
C PHE A 635 46.91 1.23 -16.33
N GLN A 636 47.00 0.38 -15.30
CA GLN A 636 47.76 -0.89 -15.29
C GLN A 636 46.86 -2.14 -15.31
N GLY A 637 45.54 -1.97 -15.46
CA GLY A 637 44.59 -3.09 -15.47
C GLY A 637 44.41 -3.74 -16.86
N PRO A 638 43.77 -4.92 -16.93
CA PRO A 638 43.39 -5.51 -18.20
C PRO A 638 42.45 -4.57 -18.97
N THR A 639 42.70 -4.41 -20.27
CA THR A 639 41.90 -3.53 -21.15
C THR A 639 40.45 -4.00 -21.26
N VAL A 640 40.19 -5.29 -21.04
CA VAL A 640 38.85 -5.89 -21.04
C VAL A 640 38.62 -6.64 -19.73
N GLN A 641 37.55 -6.28 -19.00
CA GLN A 641 37.23 -6.92 -17.71
C GLN A 641 35.77 -7.38 -17.70
N GLN A 642 35.55 -8.60 -17.20
CA GLN A 642 34.20 -9.12 -17.02
C GLN A 642 33.45 -8.36 -15.92
N ALA A 643 32.16 -8.19 -16.11
CA ALA A 643 31.27 -7.76 -15.05
C ALA A 643 31.46 -8.66 -13.83
N THR A 644 31.72 -8.03 -12.70
CA THR A 644 31.64 -8.70 -11.41
C THR A 644 30.20 -9.12 -11.18
N THR A 645 29.99 -10.25 -10.51
CA THR A 645 28.66 -10.55 -9.95
C THR A 645 28.29 -9.36 -9.09
N ALA A 646 27.25 -8.62 -9.50
CA ALA A 646 26.67 -7.60 -8.63
C ALA A 646 26.40 -8.29 -7.30
N GLY A 647 26.90 -7.72 -6.19
CA GLY A 647 26.83 -8.32 -4.85
C GLY A 647 25.41 -8.32 -4.26
N CYS A 648 24.40 -8.44 -5.11
CA CYS A 648 23.00 -8.56 -4.76
C CYS A 648 22.60 -10.03 -4.80
N ARG A 649 21.82 -10.42 -3.81
CA ARG A 649 21.27 -11.77 -3.68
C ARG A 649 20.32 -12.04 -4.87
N PRO A 650 20.38 -13.22 -5.52
CA PRO A 650 19.38 -13.58 -6.53
C PRO A 650 17.99 -13.60 -5.92
N CYS A 651 16.95 -13.28 -6.70
CA CYS A 651 15.58 -13.46 -6.22
C CYS A 651 15.34 -14.94 -5.91
N HIS A 652 14.52 -15.22 -4.89
CA HIS A 652 14.19 -16.61 -4.53
C HIS A 652 13.23 -17.25 -5.53
N PHE A 653 13.11 -18.58 -5.51
CA PHE A 653 12.21 -19.32 -6.39
C PHE A 653 10.77 -18.78 -6.30
N GLY A 654 10.18 -18.45 -7.46
CA GLY A 654 8.85 -17.82 -7.54
C GLY A 654 8.84 -16.29 -7.52
N LEU A 655 10.02 -15.66 -7.47
CA LEU A 655 10.21 -14.21 -7.62
C LEU A 655 11.17 -13.89 -8.78
N TYR A 656 10.94 -12.78 -9.47
CA TYR A 656 11.85 -12.25 -10.49
C TYR A 656 12.34 -10.84 -10.12
N ALA A 657 13.44 -10.42 -10.71
CA ALA A 657 13.99 -9.07 -10.55
C ALA A 657 13.11 -8.04 -11.28
N SER A 658 12.24 -7.32 -10.57
CA SER A 658 11.44 -6.24 -11.18
C SER A 658 12.22 -4.95 -11.33
N THR A 659 13.22 -4.73 -10.48
CA THR A 659 14.25 -3.72 -10.68
C THR A 659 15.62 -4.37 -10.61
N HIS A 660 16.50 -3.99 -11.52
CA HIS A 660 17.87 -4.50 -11.53
C HIS A 660 18.66 -3.96 -10.33
N CYS A 661 19.59 -4.78 -9.85
CA CYS A 661 20.52 -4.39 -8.80
C CYS A 661 21.45 -3.27 -9.30
N SER A 662 21.71 -2.28 -8.45
CA SER A 662 22.77 -1.29 -8.68
C SER A 662 23.77 -1.27 -7.52
N PRO A 663 24.96 -0.70 -7.76
CA PRO A 663 25.88 -0.10 -6.80
C PRO A 663 25.33 0.29 -5.42
N THR A 664 24.18 0.95 -5.47
CA THR A 664 23.59 1.76 -4.40
C THR A 664 22.20 1.29 -3.98
N GLN A 665 21.62 0.32 -4.68
CA GLN A 665 20.28 -0.21 -4.40
C GLN A 665 20.23 -1.70 -4.68
N ASN A 666 19.70 -2.46 -3.71
CA ASN A 666 19.52 -3.89 -3.87
C ASN A 666 18.44 -4.19 -4.93
N ARG A 667 18.50 -5.38 -5.55
CA ARG A 667 17.46 -5.86 -6.49
C ARG A 667 16.11 -5.86 -5.77
N VAL A 668 15.06 -5.28 -6.39
CA VAL A 668 13.69 -5.49 -5.92
C VAL A 668 13.15 -6.74 -6.58
N CYS A 669 12.72 -7.69 -5.76
CA CYS A 669 12.11 -8.92 -6.22
C CYS A 669 10.58 -8.78 -6.21
N SER A 670 9.95 -9.10 -7.32
CA SER A 670 8.49 -9.15 -7.45
C SER A 670 8.05 -10.58 -7.73
N THR A 671 6.79 -10.88 -7.41
CA THR A 671 6.21 -12.20 -7.64
C THR A 671 6.10 -12.50 -9.12
N CYS A 672 6.49 -13.70 -9.52
CA CYS A 672 6.31 -14.16 -10.89
C CYS A 672 4.83 -14.11 -11.29
N THR A 673 4.55 -13.57 -12.46
CA THR A 673 3.26 -13.65 -13.12
C THR A 673 2.84 -15.12 -13.24
N LYS A 674 1.57 -15.42 -12.92
CA LYS A 674 0.97 -16.75 -13.12
C LYS A 674 0.09 -16.69 -14.36
N CYS A 675 0.28 -17.61 -15.29
CA CYS A 675 -0.55 -17.67 -16.49
C CYS A 675 -1.97 -18.07 -16.09
N THR A 676 -2.95 -17.35 -16.64
CA THR A 676 -4.38 -17.67 -16.44
C THR A 676 -4.76 -18.92 -17.23
N ASN A 677 -5.96 -19.46 -16.99
CA ASN A 677 -6.45 -20.63 -17.74
C ASN A 677 -6.57 -20.36 -19.25
N ASP A 678 -6.64 -19.09 -19.69
CA ASP A 678 -6.67 -18.68 -21.10
C ASP A 678 -5.28 -18.36 -21.69
N GLN A 679 -4.21 -18.69 -20.97
CA GLN A 679 -2.84 -18.45 -21.37
C GLN A 679 -1.98 -19.69 -21.13
N TYR A 680 -0.91 -19.85 -21.92
CA TYR A 680 0.12 -20.84 -21.68
C TYR A 680 1.44 -20.16 -21.33
N GLU A 681 2.27 -20.86 -20.57
CA GLU A 681 3.62 -20.41 -20.24
C GLU A 681 4.50 -20.51 -21.49
N PHE A 682 4.92 -19.36 -22.02
CA PHE A 682 5.84 -19.30 -23.14
C PHE A 682 7.30 -19.36 -22.67
N SER A 683 7.61 -18.65 -21.59
CA SER A 683 8.88 -18.77 -20.89
C SER A 683 8.67 -18.92 -19.39
N PRO A 684 9.44 -19.81 -18.74
CA PRO A 684 9.36 -19.98 -17.30
C PRO A 684 9.83 -18.72 -16.60
N CYS A 685 9.31 -18.49 -15.40
CA CYS A 685 9.86 -17.45 -14.53
C CYS A 685 11.27 -17.83 -14.11
N THR A 686 12.19 -16.88 -14.15
CA THR A 686 13.53 -17.02 -13.60
C THR A 686 13.77 -15.98 -12.52
N THR A 687 14.86 -16.10 -11.80
CA THR A 687 15.25 -15.15 -10.77
C THR A 687 15.62 -13.76 -11.31
N GLU A 688 15.67 -13.63 -12.65
CA GLU A 688 16.06 -12.44 -13.40
C GLU A 688 14.95 -11.92 -14.32
N ALA A 689 13.95 -12.73 -14.68
CA ALA A 689 12.91 -12.35 -15.63
C ALA A 689 11.55 -12.92 -15.24
N ASP A 690 10.51 -12.11 -15.42
CA ASP A 690 9.13 -12.53 -15.17
C ASP A 690 8.70 -13.65 -16.12
N ARG A 691 7.71 -14.45 -15.68
CA ARG A 691 7.04 -15.43 -16.52
C ARG A 691 6.32 -14.74 -17.67
N VAL A 692 6.61 -15.16 -18.90
CA VAL A 692 5.87 -14.67 -20.07
C VAL A 692 4.71 -15.62 -20.36
N CYS A 693 3.51 -15.08 -20.25
CA CYS A 693 2.27 -15.80 -20.54
C CYS A 693 1.71 -15.33 -21.89
N LEU A 694 1.55 -16.25 -22.83
CA LEU A 694 0.95 -15.97 -24.14
C LEU A 694 -0.47 -16.52 -24.20
N THR A 695 -1.30 -15.90 -25.03
CA THR A 695 -2.71 -16.27 -25.15
C THR A 695 -2.88 -17.66 -25.79
N CYS A 696 -3.76 -18.45 -25.19
CA CYS A 696 -4.30 -19.67 -25.81
C CYS A 696 -5.26 -19.36 -26.97
N ASP A 697 -5.40 -18.09 -27.35
CA ASP A 697 -6.03 -17.58 -28.55
C ASP A 697 -5.04 -17.34 -29.72
N SER A 698 -4.16 -18.31 -30.05
CA SER A 698 -3.37 -18.36 -31.31
C SER A 698 -3.69 -19.54 -32.26
N CYS A 699 -3.79 -19.31 -33.58
CA CYS A 699 -3.98 -20.38 -34.58
C CYS A 699 -2.67 -21.11 -34.95
N ALA A 700 -1.56 -20.74 -34.32
CA ALA A 700 -0.24 -21.30 -34.55
C ALA A 700 0.30 -22.03 -33.30
N LEU A 701 -0.58 -22.53 -32.43
CA LEU A 701 -0.17 -23.30 -31.26
C LEU A 701 0.47 -24.62 -31.70
N THR A 702 1.56 -25.00 -31.04
CA THR A 702 2.14 -26.33 -31.20
C THR A 702 1.31 -27.37 -30.44
N TRP A 703 1.45 -28.64 -30.81
CA TRP A 703 0.72 -29.74 -30.15
C TRP A 703 0.89 -29.75 -28.63
N GLN A 704 2.09 -29.42 -28.11
CA GLN A 704 2.36 -29.31 -26.68
C GLN A 704 1.61 -28.13 -26.03
N GLN A 705 1.55 -26.98 -26.70
CA GLN A 705 0.82 -25.80 -26.21
C GLN A 705 -0.70 -26.05 -26.21
N GLU A 706 -1.22 -26.77 -27.21
CA GLU A 706 -2.62 -27.18 -27.25
C GLU A 706 -3.03 -28.05 -26.06
N GLN A 707 -2.13 -28.94 -25.57
CA GLN A 707 -2.42 -29.76 -24.40
C GLN A 707 -2.61 -28.91 -23.13
N VAL A 708 -1.79 -27.86 -22.98
CA VAL A 708 -1.87 -26.92 -21.84
C VAL A 708 -3.12 -26.04 -21.95
N CYS A 709 -3.47 -25.61 -23.17
CA CYS A 709 -4.62 -24.77 -23.46
C CYS A 709 -5.99 -25.49 -23.41
N LYS A 710 -6.06 -26.80 -23.13
CA LYS A 710 -7.33 -27.55 -23.03
C LYS A 710 -8.32 -26.99 -22.00
N LYS A 711 -7.84 -26.27 -20.99
CA LYS A 711 -8.66 -25.63 -19.94
C LYS A 711 -9.08 -24.20 -20.29
N SER A 712 -8.59 -23.65 -21.41
CA SER A 712 -8.89 -22.30 -21.88
C SER A 712 -10.27 -22.26 -22.54
N VAL A 713 -11.09 -21.29 -22.13
CA VAL A 713 -12.36 -20.96 -22.77
C VAL A 713 -12.10 -20.37 -24.17
N ALA A 714 -11.05 -19.57 -24.33
CA ALA A 714 -10.64 -19.04 -25.62
C ALA A 714 -10.22 -20.16 -26.60
N PHE A 715 -9.47 -21.15 -26.15
CA PHE A 715 -9.10 -22.32 -26.96
C PHE A 715 -10.32 -23.17 -27.36
N GLU A 716 -11.25 -23.44 -26.43
CA GLU A 716 -12.47 -24.22 -26.71
C GLU A 716 -13.41 -23.50 -27.68
N ARG A 717 -13.55 -22.18 -27.59
CA ARG A 717 -14.35 -21.39 -28.54
C ARG A 717 -13.84 -21.52 -29.97
N ARG A 718 -12.53 -21.70 -30.17
CA ARG A 718 -11.93 -21.85 -31.50
C ARG A 718 -12.06 -23.21 -32.14
N LYS A 719 -12.54 -24.20 -31.40
CA LYS A 719 -12.97 -25.46 -31.99
C LYS A 719 -14.35 -25.35 -32.64
N ARG A 720 -15.03 -24.20 -32.51
CA ARG A 720 -16.41 -23.98 -32.98
C ARG A 720 -16.48 -22.75 -33.89
N SER A 721 -17.30 -22.84 -34.94
CA SER A 721 -17.61 -21.72 -35.83
C SER A 721 -18.38 -20.62 -35.06
N PRO A 722 -18.15 -19.32 -35.31
CA PRO A 722 -17.35 -18.70 -36.38
C PRO A 722 -15.88 -18.43 -36.03
N TYR A 723 -15.43 -18.75 -34.81
CA TYR A 723 -14.11 -18.36 -34.29
C TYR A 723 -13.01 -19.38 -34.61
N GLY A 724 -13.28 -20.35 -35.49
CA GLY A 724 -12.34 -21.41 -35.85
C GLY A 724 -11.17 -20.93 -36.70
N CYS A 725 -10.00 -21.50 -36.48
CA CYS A 725 -8.83 -21.25 -37.31
C CYS A 725 -9.09 -21.73 -38.75
N VAL A 726 -8.84 -20.85 -39.73
CA VAL A 726 -9.01 -21.17 -41.15
C VAL A 726 -7.96 -22.22 -41.53
N LEU A 727 -8.40 -23.39 -41.98
CA LEU A 727 -7.51 -24.38 -42.59
C LEU A 727 -6.94 -23.77 -43.88
N VAL A 728 -5.70 -23.29 -43.84
CA VAL A 728 -4.98 -22.93 -45.06
C VAL A 728 -4.63 -24.25 -45.77
N PRO A 729 -5.10 -24.49 -47.00
CA PRO A 729 -4.77 -25.71 -47.72
C PRO A 729 -3.26 -25.72 -48.01
N ILE A 730 -2.58 -26.76 -47.52
CA ILE A 730 -1.21 -27.07 -47.91
C ILE A 730 -1.25 -27.45 -49.38
N VAL A 731 -0.70 -26.59 -50.24
CA VAL A 731 -0.42 -26.95 -51.64
C VAL A 731 0.74 -27.95 -51.60
N VAL A 732 0.43 -29.20 -51.94
CA VAL A 732 1.39 -30.31 -52.08
C VAL A 732 2.27 -30.09 -53.31
#